data_AF-A0AAV6LVJ5-F1
#
_entry.id   AF-A0AAV6LVJ5-F1
#
_cell.length_a   1.000
_cell.length_b   1.000
_cell.length_c   1.000
_cell.angle_alpha   90.00
_cell.angle_beta   90.00
_cell.angle_gamma   90.00
#
_symmetry.space_group_name_H-M   'P 1'
#
loop_
_entity.id
_entity.type
_entity.pdbx_description
1 polymer ?
#
loop_
_entity_poly.entity_id
_entity_poly.type
_entity_poly.pdbx_seq_one_letter_code
_entity_poly.pdbx_strand_id
1 'polypeptide(L)'
;MFTDTLNCEFGGVLSMAAAANIYSPSPSLPRTLKHSLNSVPIARVPIRLHKSFKNLSLKAVLSQNPSKTQPETAQFQHCFSKSSDGFLYCEGIKVQEVMESVDKRPFYLYSKPQITRNVEAYKEALEGLNSIIGYAIKANNNLKVLEHLRKLGCGAVLVSGNELRLALHAGFDPTRCIFNGNGKLLEDLVLAAEQGVFVNVDSEFDLENIVAAARISGKKVNVLLRINPDVDPQVHPYVATGNKNSKFGIRNEKLQWFLDAVKAHPHELKLVGAHCHLGSTITKVDIFRDAAELMVNYIDQIRDQGFEVNYLNIGGGLGIDYYHAGAVLPTPRDLINTVRELVLSRDLNLIIEPGRSLIANTCCLVNRVTGVKTNGTKNFIVIDGSMAELIRPSLYDAYQHIELVAPASPGAEISTFDVVGPVCESADFLGKQRELPTPTKGAGLVVHDAGAYCMSMASTYNLKMRPPEYWVEEDGSVSKIRHGESFDDHLRNTHFVKPPKIQRTRRPKPNPLPIERQPKFILGFFELNILSPRLISVLPHFRGSWACGEKSLKSPLFRFGQVFSSNMAADPLTSSNGNANVNAPPNPRRTYQVVVAATENMGIGKDGKLPWRLPSDLKFFKNITATTSDHGKRNAILMGRKTWESIPAEYRPLPGRLNVVLTRSGSFDIATVENVIICGSMTSALELLAASPYCLSIEKVFVIGGGEILREALNAPECDAVHVTEIETNVECDTFIPAINKSMFQPWYSSFPVVENNLRYSFTSYVRVRSSTEPPIDQNNGLVSHNKPDSFNFEAKNFSFLPKEIFERHEEYLYLKLVQEIISDGTSKDDRTGTGTLSKFGCQMRYNLRRTFPLLTTKKVFWRGVVEELLWFISGSTNAKVLQEKGIHIWDGNASRDYLDSIGLREREEGDLGPVYGFQWRHFGARYTDMHADYTGQGFDQLLDVINKIKNNPDDRRIVLSAWNPSDLKLMALPPCHMFAQFYVANGELSCQMYQRSADMGLGVPFNIASYALLTCMIAHVCDLAYGDFIHVIGDAHVYRTHVRPLQEQLQKLPKPFPVLKINPEKKDIDSFVAADFELTVPSTTYSPNLEVRAPEALVDMICK
;
A
#
# COMPACT_ATOMS: atom_id res chain seq x y z
N MET A 1 -20.03 27.31 -55.71
CA MET A 1 -19.56 28.71 -55.70
C MET A 1 -18.48 28.81 -54.62
N PHE A 2 -17.20 28.96 -54.93
CA PHE A 2 -16.47 28.98 -56.21
C PHE A 2 -15.19 28.11 -55.99
N THR A 3 -14.89 27.12 -56.85
CA THR A 3 -13.81 27.14 -57.88
C THR A 3 -12.38 27.41 -57.34
N ASP A 4 -11.30 26.80 -57.83
CA ASP A 4 -11.22 25.60 -58.69
C ASP A 4 -9.86 24.90 -58.61
N THR A 5 -9.89 23.73 -59.23
CA THR A 5 -8.84 22.78 -59.58
C THR A 5 -7.66 23.29 -60.46
N LEU A 6 -6.55 22.51 -60.42
CA LEU A 6 -5.58 22.20 -61.51
C LEU A 6 -4.39 23.14 -61.89
N ASN A 7 -3.23 22.48 -62.07
CA ASN A 7 -2.22 22.67 -63.14
C ASN A 7 -1.29 23.93 -63.14
N CYS A 8 -0.10 23.94 -63.76
CA CYS A 8 0.71 22.87 -64.41
C CYS A 8 2.22 23.21 -64.47
N GLU A 9 3.05 22.17 -64.47
CA GLU A 9 4.26 21.88 -65.30
C GLU A 9 5.36 22.92 -65.69
N PHE A 10 6.50 22.35 -66.15
CA PHE A 10 7.66 22.93 -66.87
C PHE A 10 8.58 23.93 -66.13
N GLY A 11 9.93 23.88 -66.29
CA GLY A 11 10.76 22.84 -66.90
C GLY A 11 12.18 23.30 -67.31
N GLY A 12 13.16 22.37 -67.32
CA GLY A 12 14.40 22.46 -68.11
C GLY A 12 15.53 23.40 -67.63
N VAL A 13 16.77 23.38 -68.16
CA VAL A 13 17.45 22.47 -69.15
C VAL A 13 18.99 22.48 -68.90
N LEU A 14 19.74 21.53 -69.50
CA LEU A 14 21.21 21.41 -69.71
C LEU A 14 22.04 20.72 -68.59
N SER A 15 23.01 19.83 -68.88
CA SER A 15 23.41 19.21 -70.17
C SER A 15 24.34 17.98 -70.03
N MET A 16 24.15 16.97 -70.91
CA MET A 16 25.14 15.96 -71.42
C MET A 16 25.88 15.05 -70.41
N ALA A 17 26.27 13.79 -70.69
CA ALA A 17 26.06 12.81 -71.79
C ALA A 17 26.79 11.48 -71.36
N ALA A 18 26.73 10.31 -71.99
CA ALA A 18 25.76 9.53 -72.83
C ALA A 18 26.44 8.15 -73.10
N ALA A 19 25.82 7.02 -73.48
CA ALA A 19 24.40 6.65 -73.69
C ALA A 19 24.11 5.38 -72.83
N ALA A 20 23.62 4.19 -73.21
CA ALA A 20 23.03 3.55 -74.43
C ALA A 20 22.28 2.26 -73.96
N ASN A 21 21.29 1.66 -74.63
CA ASN A 21 20.57 2.08 -75.85
C ASN A 21 19.06 1.71 -75.81
N ILE A 22 18.64 0.53 -76.32
CA ILE A 22 17.23 0.10 -76.52
C ILE A 22 17.15 -1.46 -76.55
N TYR A 23 16.01 -2.17 -76.38
CA TYR A 23 14.72 -2.06 -77.10
C TYR A 23 13.45 -2.43 -76.28
N SER A 24 12.30 -1.94 -76.77
CA SER A 24 10.89 -2.18 -76.34
C SER A 24 10.22 -3.31 -77.18
N PRO A 25 8.87 -3.55 -77.24
CA PRO A 25 7.70 -2.96 -76.53
C PRO A 25 6.60 -3.96 -76.05
N SER A 26 5.50 -3.44 -75.47
CA SER A 26 4.20 -4.13 -75.22
C SER A 26 3.28 -4.11 -76.47
N PRO A 27 2.10 -4.82 -76.49
CA PRO A 27 0.82 -4.07 -76.36
C PRO A 27 -0.48 -4.82 -75.89
N SER A 28 -1.50 -4.01 -75.53
CA SER A 28 -2.98 -4.15 -75.78
C SER A 28 -3.90 -5.22 -75.12
N LEU A 29 -5.10 -4.77 -74.70
CA LEU A 29 -6.34 -5.54 -74.42
C LEU A 29 -7.13 -5.88 -75.71
N PRO A 30 -8.11 -6.82 -75.70
CA PRO A 30 -9.53 -6.37 -75.74
C PRO A 30 -10.65 -7.27 -75.13
N ARG A 31 -11.68 -6.59 -74.59
CA ARG A 31 -13.16 -6.82 -74.64
C ARG A 31 -13.82 -8.23 -74.83
N THR A 32 -14.59 -8.63 -73.81
CA THR A 32 -16.03 -9.08 -73.79
C THR A 32 -16.63 -10.05 -74.84
N LEU A 33 -17.44 -11.02 -74.37
CA LEU A 33 -18.77 -11.36 -74.93
C LEU A 33 -19.68 -12.13 -73.93
N LYS A 34 -20.92 -12.47 -74.33
CA LYS A 34 -22.05 -12.92 -73.47
C LYS A 34 -22.61 -14.32 -73.84
N HIS A 35 -23.48 -14.84 -72.95
CA HIS A 35 -24.57 -15.83 -73.11
C HIS A 35 -24.36 -17.19 -72.39
N SER A 36 -25.37 -17.91 -71.89
CA SER A 36 -26.64 -17.64 -71.19
C SER A 36 -27.43 -18.96 -71.08
N LEU A 37 -27.84 -19.34 -69.86
CA LEU A 37 -29.09 -20.04 -69.49
C LEU A 37 -29.54 -21.32 -70.24
N ASN A 38 -29.71 -22.44 -69.50
CA ASN A 38 -31.05 -22.99 -69.16
C ASN A 38 -31.01 -24.39 -68.50
N SER A 39 -31.66 -24.56 -67.33
CA SER A 39 -32.56 -25.70 -67.00
C SER A 39 -33.12 -25.59 -65.57
N VAL A 40 -34.40 -25.95 -65.38
CA VAL A 40 -35.23 -25.82 -64.16
C VAL A 40 -36.11 -27.08 -64.05
N PRO A 41 -36.34 -27.74 -62.88
CA PRO A 41 -37.53 -27.45 -62.06
C PRO A 41 -37.43 -27.72 -60.52
N ILE A 42 -38.55 -27.52 -59.82
CA ILE A 42 -38.70 -27.41 -58.35
C ILE A 42 -39.80 -28.37 -57.80
N ALA A 43 -39.55 -29.03 -56.67
CA ALA A 43 -40.56 -29.54 -55.70
C ALA A 43 -39.86 -29.75 -54.33
N ARG A 44 -40.28 -29.21 -53.17
CA ARG A 44 -41.55 -29.16 -52.40
C ARG A 44 -41.72 -30.28 -51.34
N VAL A 45 -41.31 -29.93 -50.10
CA VAL A 45 -41.88 -30.21 -48.74
C VAL A 45 -42.46 -31.60 -48.39
N PRO A 46 -42.27 -32.09 -47.14
CA PRO A 46 -43.29 -31.80 -46.12
C PRO A 46 -42.75 -31.43 -44.71
N ILE A 47 -43.59 -30.75 -43.92
CA ILE A 47 -43.37 -30.39 -42.51
C ILE A 47 -43.99 -31.46 -41.60
N ARG A 48 -43.34 -31.77 -40.47
CA ARG A 48 -44.01 -32.30 -39.27
C ARG A 48 -43.41 -31.73 -37.98
N LEU A 49 -44.25 -31.18 -37.12
CA LEU A 49 -43.96 -31.08 -35.68
C LEU A 49 -44.27 -32.44 -35.03
N HIS A 50 -43.57 -32.80 -33.95
CA HIS A 50 -44.24 -33.20 -32.70
C HIS A 50 -43.30 -33.18 -31.49
N LYS A 51 -43.88 -32.98 -30.29
CA LYS A 51 -43.21 -32.90 -28.99
C LYS A 51 -42.75 -34.27 -28.48
N SER A 52 -41.59 -34.35 -27.82
CA SER A 52 -41.43 -35.17 -26.60
C SER A 52 -40.17 -34.79 -25.81
N PHE A 53 -40.31 -34.51 -24.51
CA PHE A 53 -39.21 -34.56 -23.55
C PHE A 53 -38.99 -36.01 -23.13
N LYS A 54 -37.75 -36.53 -23.16
CA LYS A 54 -37.34 -37.70 -22.37
C LYS A 54 -35.92 -37.55 -21.85
N ASN A 55 -35.74 -37.95 -20.59
CA ASN A 55 -34.48 -37.89 -19.87
C ASN A 55 -33.44 -38.83 -20.50
N LEU A 56 -32.21 -38.34 -20.68
CA LEU A 56 -31.03 -39.18 -20.85
C LEU A 56 -30.32 -39.32 -19.51
N SER A 57 -30.38 -40.52 -18.93
CA SER A 57 -29.71 -40.86 -17.68
C SER A 57 -28.21 -41.04 -17.92
N LEU A 58 -27.39 -40.26 -17.21
CA LEU A 58 -25.96 -40.51 -17.06
C LEU A 58 -25.76 -41.81 -16.27
N LYS A 59 -25.53 -42.91 -16.99
CA LYS A 59 -25.01 -44.14 -16.39
C LYS A 59 -23.49 -44.02 -16.23
N ALA A 60 -23.04 -43.87 -14.98
CA ALA A 60 -21.63 -44.05 -14.65
C ALA A 60 -21.20 -45.50 -14.96
N VAL A 61 -20.22 -45.68 -15.84
CA VAL A 61 -19.63 -46.99 -16.14
C VAL A 61 -18.48 -47.25 -15.18
N LEU A 62 -18.78 -47.92 -14.07
CA LEU A 62 -17.76 -48.49 -13.18
C LEU A 62 -17.20 -49.77 -13.79
N SER A 63 -16.05 -49.68 -14.45
CA SER A 63 -15.27 -50.86 -14.87
C SER A 63 -14.16 -51.15 -13.86
N GLN A 64 -14.36 -52.17 -13.01
CA GLN A 64 -13.29 -52.69 -12.16
C GLN A 64 -12.37 -53.61 -12.97
N ASN A 65 -11.07 -53.30 -13.02
CA ASN A 65 -10.01 -54.28 -13.31
C ASN A 65 -8.63 -53.73 -12.87
N PRO A 66 -8.10 -54.14 -11.70
CA PRO A 66 -6.91 -53.51 -11.11
C PRO A 66 -5.61 -54.23 -11.50
N SER A 67 -5.05 -53.98 -12.69
CA SER A 67 -3.68 -54.40 -13.00
C SER A 67 -3.01 -53.56 -14.11
N LYS A 68 -1.91 -52.87 -13.76
CA LYS A 68 -0.97 -52.14 -14.65
C LYS A 68 -1.60 -50.96 -15.43
N THR A 69 -1.11 -49.73 -15.35
CA THR A 69 0.01 -49.12 -14.59
C THR A 69 -0.47 -47.85 -13.91
N GLN A 70 0.12 -47.48 -12.76
CA GLN A 70 0.00 -46.09 -12.30
C GLN A 70 0.68 -45.19 -13.33
N PRO A 71 0.10 -44.03 -13.70
CA PRO A 71 0.91 -42.95 -14.24
C PRO A 71 1.82 -42.48 -13.10
N GLU A 72 3.14 -42.59 -13.28
CA GLU A 72 4.08 -42.01 -12.35
C GLU A 72 3.82 -40.49 -12.29
N THR A 73 3.59 -39.97 -11.09
CA THR A 73 3.49 -38.52 -10.88
C THR A 73 4.87 -37.92 -11.03
N ALA A 74 5.28 -37.68 -12.28
CA ALA A 74 6.59 -37.15 -12.64
C ALA A 74 6.88 -35.89 -11.83
N GLN A 75 7.82 -36.00 -10.90
CA GLN A 75 8.16 -34.93 -9.97
C GLN A 75 8.71 -33.74 -10.76
N PHE A 76 8.19 -32.53 -10.51
CA PHE A 76 8.52 -31.35 -11.31
C PHE A 76 10.03 -31.05 -11.27
N GLN A 77 10.74 -31.42 -12.33
CA GLN A 77 12.18 -31.26 -12.42
C GLN A 77 12.53 -29.85 -12.89
N HIS A 78 12.78 -28.97 -11.92
CA HIS A 78 13.24 -27.62 -12.12
C HIS A 78 14.59 -27.57 -12.87
N CYS A 79 14.74 -26.66 -13.83
CA CYS A 79 15.94 -26.58 -14.68
C CYS A 79 17.24 -26.25 -13.94
N PHE A 80 17.16 -25.58 -12.79
CA PHE A 80 18.28 -25.43 -11.86
C PHE A 80 18.16 -26.44 -10.72
N SER A 81 19.22 -27.22 -10.48
CA SER A 81 19.25 -28.22 -9.40
C SER A 81 20.66 -28.44 -8.86
N LYS A 82 20.76 -28.84 -7.59
CA LYS A 82 22.03 -29.28 -6.98
C LYS A 82 22.23 -30.77 -7.14
N SER A 83 23.42 -31.16 -7.57
CA SER A 83 23.82 -32.57 -7.68
C SER A 83 24.47 -33.06 -6.38
N SER A 84 24.82 -34.35 -6.31
CA SER A 84 25.45 -34.97 -5.14
C SER A 84 26.87 -34.47 -4.84
N ASP A 85 27.47 -33.71 -5.76
CA ASP A 85 28.75 -32.98 -5.56
C ASP A 85 28.55 -31.61 -4.86
N GLY A 86 27.30 -31.19 -4.63
CA GLY A 86 26.92 -29.92 -4.01
C GLY A 86 26.99 -28.70 -4.93
N PHE A 87 27.35 -28.87 -6.21
CA PHE A 87 27.35 -27.79 -7.20
C PHE A 87 25.95 -27.57 -7.80
N LEU A 88 25.68 -26.34 -8.22
CA LEU A 88 24.49 -25.97 -8.96
C LEU A 88 24.67 -26.23 -10.47
N TYR A 89 23.68 -26.89 -11.06
CA TYR A 89 23.61 -27.21 -12.48
C TYR A 89 22.39 -26.52 -13.12
N CYS A 90 22.51 -26.17 -14.40
CA CYS A 90 21.43 -25.71 -15.28
C CYS A 90 21.34 -26.67 -16.47
N GLU A 91 20.24 -27.41 -16.60
CA GLU A 91 20.04 -28.46 -17.64
C GLU A 91 21.25 -29.42 -17.78
N GLY A 92 21.82 -29.83 -16.65
CA GLY A 92 22.97 -30.75 -16.61
C GLY A 92 24.36 -30.10 -16.77
N ILE A 93 24.44 -28.80 -17.05
CA ILE A 93 25.70 -28.04 -17.15
C ILE A 93 26.02 -27.32 -15.83
N LYS A 94 27.24 -27.45 -15.32
CA LYS A 94 27.65 -26.86 -14.03
C LYS A 94 27.73 -25.33 -14.15
N VAL A 95 26.97 -24.59 -13.36
CA VAL A 95 26.90 -23.12 -13.43
C VAL A 95 28.25 -22.46 -13.12
N GLN A 96 29.13 -23.13 -12.36
CA GLN A 96 30.52 -22.71 -12.13
C GLN A 96 31.34 -22.64 -13.43
N GLU A 97 31.23 -23.66 -14.30
CA GLU A 97 31.98 -23.76 -15.57
C GLU A 97 31.47 -22.72 -16.58
N VAL A 98 30.16 -22.42 -16.55
CA VAL A 98 29.60 -21.28 -17.29
C VAL A 98 30.17 -19.96 -16.77
N MET A 99 30.19 -19.74 -15.46
CA MET A 99 30.73 -18.51 -14.84
C MET A 99 32.23 -18.29 -15.11
N GLU A 100 32.97 -19.32 -15.51
CA GLU A 100 34.39 -19.28 -15.85
C GLU A 100 34.67 -19.16 -17.36
N SER A 101 33.74 -19.58 -18.22
CA SER A 101 33.84 -19.47 -19.69
C SER A 101 33.32 -18.15 -20.27
N VAL A 102 32.43 -17.43 -19.55
CA VAL A 102 31.86 -16.16 -20.02
C VAL A 102 32.80 -14.95 -19.88
N ASP A 103 32.69 -14.01 -20.83
CA ASP A 103 33.56 -12.83 -20.98
C ASP A 103 33.31 -11.68 -19.98
N LYS A 104 32.06 -11.48 -19.53
CA LYS A 104 31.66 -10.40 -18.62
C LYS A 104 30.74 -10.94 -17.51
N ARG A 105 30.88 -10.40 -16.30
CA ARG A 105 30.04 -10.66 -15.12
C ARG A 105 29.52 -9.33 -14.53
N PRO A 106 28.38 -9.33 -13.81
CA PRO A 106 27.42 -10.43 -13.67
C PRO A 106 26.76 -10.77 -15.02
N PHE A 107 26.04 -11.89 -15.11
CA PHE A 107 25.33 -12.29 -16.34
C PHE A 107 24.03 -13.04 -16.03
N TYR A 108 23.07 -12.99 -16.96
CA TYR A 108 21.89 -13.85 -16.88
C TYR A 108 22.15 -15.17 -17.60
N LEU A 109 21.79 -16.27 -16.95
CA LEU A 109 21.80 -17.61 -17.53
C LEU A 109 20.35 -18.14 -17.60
N TYR A 110 19.89 -18.47 -18.80
CA TYR A 110 18.58 -19.04 -19.08
C TYR A 110 18.68 -20.54 -19.44
N SER A 111 17.67 -21.33 -19.12
CA SER A 111 17.40 -22.61 -19.75
C SER A 111 16.44 -22.42 -20.93
N LYS A 112 16.89 -22.77 -22.13
CA LYS A 112 16.01 -22.88 -23.30
C LYS A 112 15.07 -24.10 -23.22
N PRO A 113 15.52 -25.31 -22.79
CA PRO A 113 14.60 -26.44 -22.58
C PRO A 113 13.44 -26.15 -21.62
N GLN A 114 13.65 -25.38 -20.54
CA GLN A 114 12.57 -25.01 -19.61
C GLN A 114 11.56 -24.05 -20.25
N ILE A 115 12.00 -23.13 -21.11
CA ILE A 115 11.08 -22.27 -21.91
C ILE A 115 10.19 -23.15 -22.79
N THR A 116 10.79 -24.15 -23.47
CA THR A 116 10.06 -25.13 -24.30
C THR A 116 9.02 -25.90 -23.46
N ARG A 117 9.47 -26.56 -22.38
CA ARG A 117 8.60 -27.31 -21.44
C ARG A 117 7.46 -26.46 -20.86
N ASN A 118 7.75 -25.20 -20.50
CA ASN A 118 6.75 -24.27 -19.97
C ASN A 118 5.65 -23.95 -21.01
N VAL A 119 6.01 -23.73 -22.29
CA VAL A 119 5.04 -23.46 -23.36
C VAL A 119 4.24 -24.72 -23.72
N GLU A 120 4.89 -25.88 -23.74
CA GLU A 120 4.25 -27.17 -24.04
C GLU A 120 3.18 -27.54 -23.02
N ALA A 121 3.44 -27.35 -21.72
CA ALA A 121 2.44 -27.54 -20.68
C ALA A 121 1.17 -26.67 -20.90
N TYR A 122 1.31 -25.44 -21.43
CA TYR A 122 0.15 -24.61 -21.82
C TYR A 122 -0.53 -25.10 -23.11
N LYS A 123 0.22 -25.55 -24.12
CA LYS A 123 -0.35 -26.14 -25.36
C LYS A 123 -1.19 -27.38 -25.06
N GLU A 124 -0.63 -28.31 -24.28
CA GLU A 124 -1.30 -29.52 -23.85
C GLU A 124 -2.57 -29.19 -23.06
N ALA A 125 -2.48 -28.26 -22.10
CA ALA A 125 -3.62 -27.79 -21.33
C ALA A 125 -4.75 -27.21 -22.22
N LEU A 126 -4.39 -26.53 -23.31
CA LEU A 126 -5.30 -25.92 -24.29
C LEU A 126 -5.81 -26.89 -25.38
N GLU A 127 -5.41 -28.17 -25.37
CA GLU A 127 -5.81 -29.14 -26.40
C GLU A 127 -7.34 -29.20 -26.57
N GLY A 128 -7.83 -29.15 -27.82
CA GLY A 128 -9.26 -29.09 -28.12
C GLY A 128 -9.91 -27.71 -27.96
N LEU A 129 -9.15 -26.64 -27.64
CA LEU A 129 -9.61 -25.24 -27.64
C LEU A 129 -8.88 -24.43 -28.73
N ASN A 130 -9.62 -23.70 -29.56
CA ASN A 130 -9.00 -22.69 -30.42
C ASN A 130 -8.48 -21.54 -29.55
N SER A 131 -7.18 -21.21 -29.67
CA SER A 131 -6.52 -20.41 -28.64
C SER A 131 -5.26 -19.65 -29.07
N ILE A 132 -4.92 -18.64 -28.27
CA ILE A 132 -3.70 -17.83 -28.40
C ILE A 132 -2.97 -17.79 -27.04
N ILE A 133 -1.76 -18.35 -27.01
CA ILE A 133 -0.80 -18.16 -25.92
C ILE A 133 -0.05 -16.86 -26.18
N GLY A 134 -0.50 -15.75 -25.59
CA GLY A 134 0.07 -14.42 -25.76
C GLY A 134 1.25 -14.17 -24.82
N TYR A 135 2.47 -14.07 -25.34
CA TYR A 135 3.63 -13.76 -24.52
C TYR A 135 3.80 -12.26 -24.29
N ALA A 136 3.72 -11.81 -23.04
CA ALA A 136 3.90 -10.40 -22.68
C ALA A 136 5.37 -9.96 -22.74
N ILE A 137 5.73 -9.17 -23.77
CA ILE A 137 7.13 -8.79 -24.08
C ILE A 137 7.81 -8.03 -22.92
N LYS A 138 7.06 -7.23 -22.16
CA LYS A 138 7.54 -6.59 -20.92
C LYS A 138 8.10 -7.56 -19.86
N ALA A 139 7.72 -8.85 -19.89
CA ALA A 139 8.27 -9.85 -18.99
C ALA A 139 9.74 -10.16 -19.33
N ASN A 140 10.06 -10.39 -20.61
CA ASN A 140 11.41 -10.43 -21.14
C ASN A 140 11.44 -10.03 -22.63
N ASN A 141 12.32 -9.09 -22.98
CA ASN A 141 12.42 -8.53 -24.33
C ASN A 141 13.67 -9.01 -25.12
N ASN A 142 14.31 -10.10 -24.69
CA ASN A 142 15.42 -10.69 -25.44
C ASN A 142 14.93 -11.24 -26.79
N LEU A 143 15.55 -10.80 -27.89
CA LEU A 143 15.16 -11.16 -29.25
C LEU A 143 15.23 -12.67 -29.53
N LYS A 144 16.17 -13.42 -28.94
CA LYS A 144 16.28 -14.88 -29.14
C LYS A 144 15.24 -15.67 -28.33
N VAL A 145 14.90 -15.20 -27.13
CA VAL A 145 13.74 -15.70 -26.37
C VAL A 145 12.45 -15.48 -27.18
N LEU A 146 12.26 -14.29 -27.74
CA LEU A 146 11.10 -13.96 -28.59
C LEU A 146 11.06 -14.81 -29.88
N GLU A 147 12.19 -14.95 -30.59
CA GLU A 147 12.29 -15.83 -31.77
C GLU A 147 11.94 -17.30 -31.45
N HIS A 148 12.31 -17.79 -30.26
CA HIS A 148 12.03 -19.17 -29.81
C HIS A 148 10.56 -19.36 -29.44
N LEU A 149 9.98 -18.45 -28.65
CA LEU A 149 8.55 -18.45 -28.31
C LEU A 149 7.66 -18.39 -29.56
N ARG A 150 8.07 -17.62 -30.58
CA ARG A 150 7.40 -17.62 -31.90
C ARG A 150 7.55 -18.95 -32.64
N LYS A 151 8.71 -19.62 -32.62
CA LYS A 151 8.85 -20.99 -33.18
C LYS A 151 7.91 -21.97 -32.48
N LEU A 152 7.66 -21.77 -31.18
CA LEU A 152 6.71 -22.55 -30.40
C LEU A 152 5.24 -22.15 -30.63
N GLY A 153 4.92 -21.17 -31.48
CA GLY A 153 3.55 -20.82 -31.89
C GLY A 153 2.82 -19.82 -30.97
N CYS A 154 3.53 -19.20 -30.04
CA CYS A 154 2.99 -18.11 -29.21
C CYS A 154 2.61 -16.88 -30.07
N GLY A 155 1.57 -16.18 -29.63
CA GLY A 155 1.33 -14.78 -29.99
C GLY A 155 2.14 -13.84 -29.08
N ALA A 156 2.03 -12.53 -29.29
CA ALA A 156 2.69 -11.53 -28.44
C ALA A 156 1.67 -10.58 -27.78
N VAL A 157 1.95 -10.18 -26.55
CA VAL A 157 1.18 -9.17 -25.80
C VAL A 157 2.09 -7.95 -25.59
N LEU A 158 1.57 -6.79 -25.97
CA LEU A 158 2.33 -5.57 -26.24
C LEU A 158 1.77 -4.42 -25.41
N VAL A 159 2.61 -3.50 -24.94
CA VAL A 159 2.17 -2.25 -24.26
C VAL A 159 2.81 -0.98 -24.84
N SER A 160 3.54 -1.09 -25.95
CA SER A 160 4.06 0.05 -26.73
C SER A 160 4.34 -0.35 -28.18
N GLY A 161 4.43 0.63 -29.09
CA GLY A 161 4.80 0.40 -30.48
C GLY A 161 6.24 -0.07 -30.67
N ASN A 162 7.13 0.17 -29.70
CA ASN A 162 8.47 -0.42 -29.71
C ASN A 162 8.45 -1.93 -29.39
N GLU A 163 7.54 -2.39 -28.53
CA GLU A 163 7.29 -3.83 -28.37
C GLU A 163 6.66 -4.43 -29.63
N LEU A 164 5.74 -3.71 -30.30
CA LEU A 164 5.18 -4.15 -31.60
C LEU A 164 6.27 -4.27 -32.68
N ARG A 165 7.14 -3.26 -32.82
CA ARG A 165 8.28 -3.31 -33.75
C ARG A 165 9.22 -4.48 -33.45
N LEU A 166 9.47 -4.77 -32.17
CA LEU A 166 10.28 -5.92 -31.74
C LEU A 166 9.59 -7.26 -32.03
N ALA A 167 8.27 -7.37 -31.81
CA ALA A 167 7.49 -8.57 -32.14
C ALA A 167 7.51 -8.88 -33.65
N LEU A 168 7.30 -7.85 -34.48
CA LEU A 168 7.39 -7.95 -35.94
C LEU A 168 8.80 -8.35 -36.38
N HIS A 169 9.84 -7.79 -35.76
CA HIS A 169 11.24 -8.14 -36.05
C HIS A 169 11.61 -9.58 -35.63
N ALA A 170 11.07 -10.07 -34.51
CA ALA A 170 11.17 -11.47 -34.10
C ALA A 170 10.32 -12.43 -34.99
N GLY A 171 9.48 -11.88 -35.87
CA GLY A 171 8.63 -12.61 -36.81
C GLY A 171 7.33 -13.15 -36.24
N PHE A 172 6.76 -12.50 -35.21
CA PHE A 172 5.41 -12.84 -34.75
C PHE A 172 4.35 -12.47 -35.79
N ASP A 173 3.33 -13.32 -35.91
CA ASP A 173 2.11 -13.04 -36.65
C ASP A 173 1.34 -11.90 -35.96
N PRO A 174 1.16 -10.74 -36.60
CA PRO A 174 0.47 -9.60 -35.98
C PRO A 174 -1.02 -9.88 -35.71
N THR A 175 -1.64 -10.81 -36.44
CA THR A 175 -3.04 -11.22 -36.19
C THR A 175 -3.20 -12.08 -34.94
N ARG A 176 -2.07 -12.56 -34.37
CA ARG A 176 -1.97 -13.22 -33.06
C ARG A 176 -1.34 -12.31 -31.99
N CYS A 177 -1.23 -11.01 -32.26
CA CYS A 177 -0.72 -10.02 -31.31
C CYS A 177 -1.85 -9.21 -30.66
N ILE A 178 -1.67 -8.86 -29.37
CA ILE A 178 -2.64 -8.11 -28.57
C ILE A 178 -1.98 -6.86 -27.97
N PHE A 179 -2.53 -5.69 -28.27
CA PHE A 179 -2.06 -4.39 -27.78
C PHE A 179 -2.85 -3.96 -26.52
N ASN A 180 -2.17 -4.01 -25.39
CA ASN A 180 -2.62 -3.70 -24.03
C ASN A 180 -2.07 -2.34 -23.55
N GLY A 181 -2.32 -2.02 -22.27
CA GLY A 181 -1.84 -0.79 -21.62
C GLY A 181 -2.92 0.30 -21.54
N ASN A 182 -2.65 1.34 -20.74
CA ASN A 182 -3.53 2.51 -20.60
C ASN A 182 -2.82 3.75 -21.18
N GLY A 183 -3.50 4.60 -21.95
CA GLY A 183 -2.86 5.76 -22.58
C GLY A 183 -2.15 5.40 -23.87
N LYS A 184 -2.83 4.69 -24.78
CA LYS A 184 -2.24 4.23 -26.04
C LYS A 184 -2.01 5.42 -26.98
N LEU A 185 -0.78 5.58 -27.44
CA LEU A 185 -0.39 6.68 -28.34
C LEU A 185 -0.96 6.44 -29.74
N LEU A 186 -1.40 7.52 -30.41
CA LEU A 186 -1.99 7.46 -31.74
C LEU A 186 -1.03 6.85 -32.78
N GLU A 187 0.26 7.20 -32.74
CA GLU A 187 1.29 6.67 -33.65
C GLU A 187 1.56 5.17 -33.48
N ASP A 188 1.51 4.67 -32.23
CA ASP A 188 1.60 3.23 -31.94
C ASP A 188 0.35 2.48 -32.44
N LEU A 189 -0.82 3.10 -32.29
CA LEU A 189 -2.09 2.54 -32.74
C LEU A 189 -2.25 2.54 -34.26
N VAL A 190 -1.70 3.53 -34.97
CA VAL A 190 -1.63 3.50 -36.45
C VAL A 190 -0.85 2.28 -36.91
N LEU A 191 0.32 2.00 -36.33
CA LEU A 191 1.09 0.79 -36.65
C LEU A 191 0.32 -0.49 -36.28
N ALA A 192 -0.38 -0.53 -35.14
CA ALA A 192 -1.21 -1.67 -34.75
C ALA A 192 -2.33 -1.93 -35.77
N ALA A 193 -3.02 -0.87 -36.22
CA ALA A 193 -4.07 -0.93 -37.23
C ALA A 193 -3.55 -1.34 -38.61
N GLU A 194 -2.40 -0.80 -39.04
CA GLU A 194 -1.72 -1.17 -40.28
C GLU A 194 -1.38 -2.66 -40.35
N GLN A 195 -0.96 -3.25 -39.23
CA GLN A 195 -0.55 -4.67 -39.17
C GLN A 195 -1.70 -5.63 -38.81
N GLY A 196 -2.89 -5.13 -38.44
CA GLY A 196 -4.06 -5.95 -38.11
C GLY A 196 -4.04 -6.54 -36.69
N VAL A 197 -3.29 -5.92 -35.78
CA VAL A 197 -3.14 -6.31 -34.37
C VAL A 197 -4.47 -6.13 -33.61
N PHE A 198 -4.78 -7.03 -32.68
CA PHE A 198 -5.93 -6.86 -31.79
C PHE A 198 -5.65 -5.76 -30.77
N VAL A 199 -6.53 -4.77 -30.62
CA VAL A 199 -6.34 -3.67 -29.66
C VAL A 199 -7.38 -3.73 -28.54
N ASN A 200 -6.93 -3.78 -27.29
CA ASN A 200 -7.83 -3.81 -26.14
C ASN A 200 -8.21 -2.38 -25.75
N VAL A 201 -9.50 -2.02 -25.76
CA VAL A 201 -9.94 -0.69 -25.34
C VAL A 201 -9.98 -0.61 -23.81
N ASP A 202 -9.23 0.35 -23.26
CA ASP A 202 -9.03 0.53 -21.81
C ASP A 202 -9.83 1.73 -21.25
N SER A 203 -10.10 2.73 -22.09
CA SER A 203 -10.75 4.01 -21.72
C SER A 203 -11.45 4.66 -22.93
N GLU A 204 -12.15 5.78 -22.68
CA GLU A 204 -12.81 6.59 -23.71
C GLU A 204 -11.81 7.24 -24.69
N PHE A 205 -10.71 7.83 -24.18
CA PHE A 205 -9.68 8.44 -25.03
C PHE A 205 -8.87 7.39 -25.82
N ASP A 206 -8.72 6.16 -25.28
CA ASP A 206 -8.14 5.05 -26.05
C ASP A 206 -9.05 4.71 -27.24
N LEU A 207 -10.38 4.73 -27.07
CA LEU A 207 -11.33 4.50 -28.16
C LEU A 207 -11.22 5.58 -29.26
N GLU A 208 -11.15 6.85 -28.87
CA GLU A 208 -10.95 7.98 -29.80
C GLU A 208 -9.65 7.83 -30.60
N ASN A 209 -8.54 7.50 -29.94
CA ASN A 209 -7.26 7.25 -30.60
C ASN A 209 -7.30 6.04 -31.54
N ILE A 210 -8.03 4.97 -31.21
CA ILE A 210 -8.19 3.78 -32.08
C ILE A 210 -9.02 4.13 -33.33
N VAL A 211 -10.09 4.91 -33.19
CA VAL A 211 -10.90 5.41 -34.33
C VAL A 211 -10.07 6.32 -35.24
N ALA A 212 -9.23 7.19 -34.67
CA ALA A 212 -8.30 8.02 -35.44
C ALA A 212 -7.24 7.16 -36.16
N ALA A 213 -6.66 6.16 -35.49
CA ALA A 213 -5.70 5.22 -36.08
C ALA A 213 -6.29 4.40 -37.24
N ALA A 214 -7.54 3.94 -37.11
CA ALA A 214 -8.27 3.24 -38.17
C ALA A 214 -8.45 4.11 -39.42
N ARG A 215 -8.79 5.40 -39.22
CA ARG A 215 -8.95 6.38 -40.30
C ARG A 215 -7.62 6.72 -40.99
N ILE A 216 -6.54 6.87 -40.23
CA ILE A 216 -5.20 7.18 -40.77
C ILE A 216 -4.62 6.00 -41.55
N SER A 217 -4.72 4.78 -41.02
CA SER A 217 -4.24 3.55 -41.67
C SER A 217 -5.13 3.07 -42.82
N GLY A 218 -6.37 3.57 -42.92
CA GLY A 218 -7.39 3.09 -43.85
C GLY A 218 -7.87 1.67 -43.55
N LYS A 219 -7.61 1.13 -42.35
CA LYS A 219 -7.94 -0.25 -41.96
C LYS A 219 -8.87 -0.29 -40.74
N LYS A 220 -9.82 -1.22 -40.80
CA LYS A 220 -10.74 -1.52 -39.70
C LYS A 220 -10.00 -2.28 -38.58
N VAL A 221 -10.03 -1.76 -37.36
CA VAL A 221 -9.31 -2.33 -36.21
C VAL A 221 -10.16 -3.38 -35.51
N ASN A 222 -9.58 -4.56 -35.26
CA ASN A 222 -10.17 -5.57 -34.40
C ASN A 222 -9.93 -5.18 -32.93
N VAL A 223 -11.00 -4.91 -32.20
CA VAL A 223 -10.93 -4.49 -30.79
C VAL A 223 -11.52 -5.53 -29.85
N LEU A 224 -10.94 -5.65 -28.66
CA LEU A 224 -11.58 -6.32 -27.53
C LEU A 224 -11.90 -5.27 -26.45
N LEU A 225 -13.02 -5.46 -25.75
CA LEU A 225 -13.39 -4.60 -24.64
C LEU A 225 -12.71 -5.07 -23.35
N ARG A 226 -11.87 -4.23 -22.72
CA ARG A 226 -11.29 -4.55 -21.42
C ARG A 226 -12.28 -4.22 -20.30
N ILE A 227 -12.90 -5.25 -19.74
CA ILE A 227 -13.86 -5.18 -18.65
C ILE A 227 -13.14 -5.49 -17.33
N ASN A 228 -13.49 -4.78 -16.26
CA ASN A 228 -12.97 -5.03 -14.92
C ASN A 228 -14.00 -5.87 -14.12
N PRO A 229 -13.75 -7.17 -13.87
CA PRO A 229 -14.74 -8.07 -13.26
C PRO A 229 -14.99 -7.80 -11.76
N ASP A 230 -14.23 -6.89 -11.14
CA ASP A 230 -14.29 -6.57 -9.70
C ASP A 230 -13.98 -7.78 -8.78
N VAL A 231 -13.10 -8.66 -9.26
CA VAL A 231 -12.63 -9.88 -8.57
C VAL A 231 -11.25 -9.59 -7.97
N ASP A 232 -11.08 -9.78 -6.66
CA ASP A 232 -9.78 -9.65 -6.00
C ASP A 232 -8.86 -10.83 -6.38
N PRO A 233 -7.73 -10.59 -7.06
CA PRO A 233 -6.80 -11.64 -7.44
C PRO A 233 -5.99 -12.24 -6.28
N GLN A 234 -6.05 -11.68 -5.06
CA GLN A 234 -5.31 -12.13 -3.87
C GLN A 234 -3.77 -12.14 -4.07
N VAL A 235 -3.25 -11.18 -4.85
CA VAL A 235 -1.81 -10.99 -5.11
C VAL A 235 -1.35 -9.58 -4.71
N HIS A 236 -0.02 -9.38 -4.64
CA HIS A 236 0.58 -8.12 -4.20
C HIS A 236 0.01 -6.89 -4.95
N PRO A 237 -0.30 -5.76 -4.27
CA PRO A 237 -1.03 -4.63 -4.88
C PRO A 237 -0.45 -4.08 -6.19
N TYR A 238 0.88 -4.04 -6.36
CA TYR A 238 1.52 -3.61 -7.62
C TYR A 238 1.36 -4.60 -8.81
N VAL A 239 0.77 -5.78 -8.57
CA VAL A 239 0.58 -6.86 -9.55
C VAL A 239 -0.90 -7.20 -9.75
N ALA A 240 -1.78 -6.74 -8.86
CA ALA A 240 -3.23 -6.87 -8.96
C ALA A 240 -3.81 -5.86 -9.97
N THR A 241 -4.58 -6.33 -10.95
CA THR A 241 -5.15 -5.46 -12.01
C THR A 241 -6.66 -5.59 -12.20
N GLY A 242 -7.30 -6.58 -11.57
CA GLY A 242 -8.75 -6.85 -11.66
C GLY A 242 -9.64 -6.27 -10.55
N ASN A 243 -9.13 -5.35 -9.73
CA ASN A 243 -9.89 -4.75 -8.61
C ASN A 243 -10.54 -3.39 -8.99
N LYS A 244 -11.56 -2.94 -8.25
CA LYS A 244 -12.29 -1.68 -8.50
C LYS A 244 -11.47 -0.39 -8.55
N ASN A 245 -10.28 -0.39 -7.93
CA ASN A 245 -9.38 0.76 -7.85
C ASN A 245 -8.30 0.73 -8.94
N SER A 246 -8.28 -0.31 -9.78
CA SER A 246 -7.36 -0.46 -10.89
C SER A 246 -7.50 0.67 -11.89
N LYS A 247 -6.37 1.21 -12.36
CA LYS A 247 -6.30 2.21 -13.45
C LYS A 247 -6.50 1.60 -14.85
N PHE A 248 -7.14 0.44 -14.91
CA PHE A 248 -7.19 -0.42 -16.09
C PHE A 248 -8.58 -0.97 -16.36
N GLY A 249 -8.98 -0.93 -17.63
CA GLY A 249 -10.27 -1.40 -18.12
C GLY A 249 -11.42 -0.43 -17.86
N ILE A 250 -12.46 -0.52 -18.69
CA ILE A 250 -13.70 0.19 -18.42
C ILE A 250 -14.41 -0.44 -17.23
N ARG A 251 -15.22 0.36 -16.54
CA ARG A 251 -16.12 -0.16 -15.50
C ARG A 251 -17.40 -0.68 -16.10
N ASN A 252 -18.02 -1.64 -15.43
CA ASN A 252 -19.16 -2.40 -15.92
C ASN A 252 -20.40 -1.49 -16.11
N GLU A 253 -20.51 -0.40 -15.33
CA GLU A 253 -21.58 0.58 -15.48
C GLU A 253 -21.47 1.43 -16.77
N LYS A 254 -20.33 1.35 -17.49
CA LYS A 254 -20.10 2.02 -18.79
C LYS A 254 -20.23 1.09 -20.00
N LEU A 255 -20.60 -0.19 -19.81
CA LEU A 255 -20.68 -1.17 -20.89
C LEU A 255 -21.57 -0.69 -22.05
N GLN A 256 -22.81 -0.26 -21.76
CA GLN A 256 -23.74 0.19 -22.81
C GLN A 256 -23.20 1.39 -23.59
N TRP A 257 -22.66 2.41 -22.89
CA TRP A 257 -22.05 3.59 -23.52
C TRP A 257 -20.94 3.19 -24.51
N PHE A 258 -20.09 2.22 -24.14
CA PHE A 258 -19.04 1.74 -25.03
C PHE A 258 -19.63 1.02 -26.26
N LEU A 259 -20.64 0.16 -26.07
CA LEU A 259 -21.28 -0.54 -27.18
C LEU A 259 -21.98 0.43 -28.16
N ASP A 260 -22.59 1.50 -27.64
CA ASP A 260 -23.17 2.56 -28.46
C ASP A 260 -22.09 3.34 -29.23
N ALA A 261 -20.94 3.63 -28.59
CA ALA A 261 -19.79 4.29 -29.23
C ALA A 261 -19.13 3.41 -30.32
N VAL A 262 -19.06 2.09 -30.15
CA VAL A 262 -18.61 1.18 -31.22
C VAL A 262 -19.64 1.11 -32.35
N LYS A 263 -20.95 1.08 -32.04
CA LYS A 263 -22.03 1.15 -33.05
C LYS A 263 -21.98 2.43 -33.88
N ALA A 264 -21.47 3.54 -33.33
CA ALA A 264 -21.26 4.79 -34.06
C ALA A 264 -20.05 4.78 -35.02
N HIS A 265 -19.15 3.79 -34.92
CA HIS A 265 -17.93 3.68 -35.75
C HIS A 265 -17.80 2.32 -36.49
N PRO A 266 -18.82 1.93 -37.29
CA PRO A 266 -18.91 0.60 -37.89
C PRO A 266 -17.97 0.39 -39.08
N HIS A 267 -17.31 1.44 -39.59
CA HIS A 267 -16.28 1.32 -40.62
C HIS A 267 -14.89 1.17 -40.01
N GLU A 268 -14.65 1.83 -38.88
CA GLU A 268 -13.37 1.90 -38.18
C GLU A 268 -13.13 0.72 -37.22
N LEU A 269 -14.18 0.20 -36.56
CA LEU A 269 -14.03 -0.76 -35.45
C LEU A 269 -14.80 -2.07 -35.68
N LYS A 270 -14.15 -3.22 -35.45
CA LYS A 270 -14.83 -4.50 -35.22
C LYS A 270 -14.59 -4.94 -33.78
N LEU A 271 -15.63 -4.93 -32.94
CA LEU A 271 -15.59 -5.60 -31.64
C LEU A 271 -15.60 -7.12 -31.87
N VAL A 272 -14.53 -7.81 -31.47
CA VAL A 272 -14.33 -9.26 -31.67
C VAL A 272 -14.29 -10.06 -30.37
N GLY A 273 -14.09 -9.42 -29.23
CA GLY A 273 -13.85 -10.09 -27.96
C GLY A 273 -14.08 -9.24 -26.71
N ALA A 274 -14.04 -9.89 -25.56
CA ALA A 274 -13.94 -9.25 -24.26
C ALA A 274 -12.65 -9.71 -23.55
N HIS A 275 -12.09 -8.84 -22.71
CA HIS A 275 -10.83 -9.05 -22.00
C HIS A 275 -10.97 -8.69 -20.53
N CYS A 276 -10.53 -9.56 -19.63
CA CYS A 276 -10.20 -9.21 -18.25
C CYS A 276 -8.73 -9.57 -17.98
N HIS A 277 -8.08 -8.86 -17.05
CA HIS A 277 -6.74 -9.22 -16.60
C HIS A 277 -6.71 -9.13 -15.07
N LEU A 278 -6.70 -10.29 -14.43
CA LEU A 278 -6.79 -10.40 -12.97
C LEU A 278 -5.50 -9.91 -12.30
N GLY A 279 -4.35 -10.38 -12.80
CA GLY A 279 -3.03 -9.99 -12.32
C GLY A 279 -1.94 -10.93 -12.85
N SER A 280 -0.94 -11.19 -12.02
CA SER A 280 0.06 -12.24 -12.22
C SER A 280 0.42 -12.81 -10.84
N THR A 281 1.14 -13.93 -10.77
CA THR A 281 1.41 -14.67 -9.52
C THR A 281 0.17 -15.21 -8.81
N ILE A 282 -0.90 -15.52 -9.56
CA ILE A 282 -2.13 -16.13 -9.04
C ILE A 282 -1.86 -17.60 -8.67
N THR A 283 -2.25 -18.00 -7.46
CA THR A 283 -1.98 -19.33 -6.87
C THR A 283 -3.24 -20.19 -6.67
N LYS A 284 -4.42 -19.70 -7.03
CA LYS A 284 -5.72 -20.39 -6.93
C LYS A 284 -6.43 -20.35 -8.28
N VAL A 285 -6.98 -21.47 -8.74
CA VAL A 285 -7.63 -21.56 -10.08
C VAL A 285 -9.09 -21.10 -10.09
N ASP A 286 -9.74 -21.06 -8.93
CA ASP A 286 -11.13 -20.62 -8.78
C ASP A 286 -11.30 -19.14 -9.16
N ILE A 287 -10.29 -18.32 -8.90
CA ILE A 287 -10.27 -16.89 -9.28
C ILE A 287 -10.37 -16.72 -10.81
N PHE A 288 -9.80 -17.64 -11.60
CA PHE A 288 -9.98 -17.66 -13.06
C PHE A 288 -11.37 -18.13 -13.47
N ARG A 289 -11.99 -19.03 -12.69
CA ARG A 289 -13.35 -19.51 -12.92
C ARG A 289 -14.37 -18.39 -12.70
N ASP A 290 -14.36 -17.75 -11.54
CA ASP A 290 -15.29 -16.69 -11.15
C ASP A 290 -15.24 -15.54 -12.16
N ALA A 291 -14.03 -15.16 -12.58
CA ALA A 291 -13.81 -14.16 -13.61
C ALA A 291 -14.31 -14.61 -14.99
N ALA A 292 -14.11 -15.87 -15.38
CA ALA A 292 -14.61 -16.40 -16.64
C ALA A 292 -16.14 -16.47 -16.66
N GLU A 293 -16.80 -16.89 -15.57
CA GLU A 293 -18.27 -16.92 -15.45
C GLU A 293 -18.86 -15.52 -15.60
N LEU A 294 -18.29 -14.49 -14.96
CA LEU A 294 -18.68 -13.09 -15.16
C LEU A 294 -18.44 -12.62 -16.60
N MET A 295 -17.28 -12.95 -17.18
CA MET A 295 -16.91 -12.48 -18.53
C MET A 295 -17.73 -13.14 -19.65
N VAL A 296 -18.12 -14.41 -19.53
CA VAL A 296 -19.01 -15.01 -20.52
C VAL A 296 -20.42 -14.41 -20.45
N ASN A 297 -20.92 -14.09 -19.25
CA ASN A 297 -22.20 -13.39 -19.10
C ASN A 297 -22.17 -11.98 -19.72
N TYR A 298 -21.02 -11.28 -19.72
CA TYR A 298 -20.84 -10.04 -20.49
C TYR A 298 -20.75 -10.28 -21.99
N ILE A 299 -20.07 -11.34 -22.46
CA ILE A 299 -20.03 -11.71 -23.87
C ILE A 299 -21.44 -12.01 -24.40
N ASP A 300 -22.27 -12.71 -23.63
CA ASP A 300 -23.66 -13.01 -23.99
C ASP A 300 -24.49 -11.71 -24.13
N GLN A 301 -24.39 -10.78 -23.17
CA GLN A 301 -25.01 -9.44 -23.27
C GLN A 301 -24.54 -8.63 -24.49
N ILE A 302 -23.28 -8.75 -24.88
CA ILE A 302 -22.72 -8.06 -26.05
C ILE A 302 -23.21 -8.73 -27.36
N ARG A 303 -23.41 -10.06 -27.36
CA ARG A 303 -24.02 -10.79 -28.49
C ARG A 303 -25.50 -10.42 -28.66
N ASP A 304 -26.26 -10.29 -27.58
CA ASP A 304 -27.66 -9.79 -27.60
C ASP A 304 -27.78 -8.38 -28.19
N GLN A 305 -26.74 -7.55 -28.04
CA GLN A 305 -26.63 -6.23 -28.65
C GLN A 305 -26.31 -6.25 -30.16
N GLY A 306 -26.14 -7.44 -30.77
CA GLY A 306 -25.94 -7.64 -32.21
C GLY A 306 -24.48 -7.71 -32.67
N PHE A 307 -23.53 -7.99 -31.78
CA PHE A 307 -22.10 -8.07 -32.12
C PHE A 307 -21.59 -9.51 -32.31
N GLU A 308 -20.74 -9.72 -33.31
CA GLU A 308 -20.00 -10.96 -33.57
C GLU A 308 -18.80 -11.13 -32.61
N VAL A 309 -19.07 -11.37 -31.32
CA VAL A 309 -18.03 -11.58 -30.30
C VAL A 309 -17.68 -13.06 -30.16
N ASN A 310 -16.43 -13.38 -30.49
CA ASN A 310 -15.91 -14.76 -30.57
C ASN A 310 -14.62 -14.97 -29.75
N TYR A 311 -14.10 -13.98 -29.03
CA TYR A 311 -12.89 -14.10 -28.22
C TYR A 311 -13.13 -13.77 -26.74
N LEU A 312 -12.60 -14.62 -25.86
CA LEU A 312 -12.45 -14.35 -24.43
C LEU A 312 -10.95 -14.29 -24.10
N ASN A 313 -10.48 -13.16 -23.61
CA ASN A 313 -9.13 -13.02 -23.05
C ASN A 313 -9.22 -12.94 -21.51
N ILE A 314 -8.59 -13.89 -20.81
CA ILE A 314 -8.56 -13.93 -19.33
C ILE A 314 -7.27 -13.36 -18.72
N GLY A 315 -6.36 -12.84 -19.57
CA GLY A 315 -5.19 -12.10 -19.14
C GLY A 315 -4.11 -12.97 -18.50
N GLY A 316 -3.42 -12.41 -17.51
CA GLY A 316 -2.16 -12.94 -16.97
C GLY A 316 -2.22 -14.30 -16.28
N GLY A 317 -1.08 -14.99 -16.24
CA GLY A 317 -0.96 -16.38 -15.77
C GLY A 317 -0.53 -16.60 -14.31
N LEU A 318 -0.38 -17.90 -14.02
CA LEU A 318 -0.03 -18.52 -12.73
C LEU A 318 1.23 -17.98 -12.04
N GLY A 319 1.35 -18.28 -10.75
CA GLY A 319 2.58 -18.13 -9.98
C GLY A 319 3.66 -19.17 -10.28
N ILE A 320 4.82 -18.96 -9.66
CA ILE A 320 5.94 -19.90 -9.57
C ILE A 320 6.48 -19.86 -8.13
N ASP A 321 7.21 -20.90 -7.71
CA ASP A 321 7.78 -20.99 -6.35
C ASP A 321 9.07 -20.18 -6.22
N TYR A 322 8.95 -18.86 -6.06
CA TYR A 322 10.07 -17.95 -5.79
C TYR A 322 10.85 -18.29 -4.50
N TYR A 323 10.30 -19.11 -3.61
CA TYR A 323 10.93 -19.49 -2.34
C TYR A 323 11.77 -20.78 -2.45
N HIS A 324 11.53 -21.60 -3.47
CA HIS A 324 12.11 -22.93 -3.67
C HIS A 324 11.78 -23.87 -2.48
N ALA A 325 10.56 -23.69 -1.93
CA ALA A 325 10.05 -24.41 -0.78
C ALA A 325 9.31 -25.72 -1.13
N GLY A 326 9.15 -26.03 -2.43
CA GLY A 326 8.36 -27.16 -2.92
C GLY A 326 6.86 -26.87 -2.92
N ALA A 327 6.48 -25.60 -3.13
CA ALA A 327 5.08 -25.17 -3.09
C ALA A 327 4.25 -25.86 -4.19
N VAL A 328 3.17 -26.55 -3.80
CA VAL A 328 2.20 -27.14 -4.73
C VAL A 328 1.36 -26.01 -5.33
N LEU A 329 1.78 -25.54 -6.50
CA LEU A 329 1.10 -24.52 -7.29
C LEU A 329 0.24 -25.16 -8.38
N PRO A 330 -0.90 -24.55 -8.78
CA PRO A 330 -1.73 -25.09 -9.84
C PRO A 330 -0.98 -25.12 -11.18
N THR A 331 -1.23 -26.15 -11.98
CA THR A 331 -0.65 -26.32 -13.31
C THR A 331 -1.43 -25.54 -14.37
N PRO A 332 -0.86 -25.35 -15.58
CA PRO A 332 -1.61 -24.87 -16.74
C PRO A 332 -2.87 -25.70 -17.03
N ARG A 333 -2.83 -27.02 -16.77
CA ARG A 333 -3.98 -27.92 -16.96
C ARG A 333 -5.12 -27.57 -16.01
N ASP A 334 -4.81 -27.29 -14.75
CA ASP A 334 -5.82 -26.92 -13.74
C ASP A 334 -6.50 -25.60 -14.07
N LEU A 335 -5.72 -24.59 -14.49
CA LEU A 335 -6.25 -23.28 -14.93
C LEU A 335 -7.16 -23.42 -16.15
N ILE A 336 -6.74 -24.13 -17.19
CA ILE A 336 -7.57 -24.27 -18.39
C ILE A 336 -8.81 -25.13 -18.11
N ASN A 337 -8.73 -26.14 -17.24
CA ASN A 337 -9.87 -26.97 -16.89
C ASN A 337 -11.00 -26.19 -16.20
N THR A 338 -10.72 -25.16 -15.38
CA THR A 338 -11.78 -24.36 -14.74
C THR A 338 -12.56 -23.46 -15.72
N VAL A 339 -11.99 -23.12 -16.88
CA VAL A 339 -12.63 -22.25 -17.89
C VAL A 339 -13.10 -23.01 -19.14
N ARG A 340 -12.61 -24.23 -19.38
CA ARG A 340 -12.83 -25.04 -20.59
C ARG A 340 -14.31 -25.22 -20.96
N GLU A 341 -15.18 -25.51 -19.99
CA GLU A 341 -16.62 -25.69 -20.25
C GLU A 341 -17.28 -24.38 -20.69
N LEU A 342 -16.97 -23.27 -20.03
CA LEU A 342 -17.52 -21.94 -20.30
C LEU A 342 -17.13 -21.43 -21.70
N VAL A 343 -15.92 -21.75 -22.14
CA VAL A 343 -15.38 -21.43 -23.47
C VAL A 343 -16.07 -22.28 -24.55
N LEU A 344 -16.16 -23.61 -24.34
CA LEU A 344 -16.77 -24.54 -25.30
C LEU A 344 -18.29 -24.36 -25.42
N SER A 345 -19.00 -24.11 -24.32
CA SER A 345 -20.47 -23.98 -24.31
C SER A 345 -20.98 -22.76 -25.09
N ARG A 346 -20.07 -21.87 -25.52
CA ARG A 346 -20.37 -20.57 -26.15
C ARG A 346 -19.63 -20.33 -27.45
N ASP A 347 -18.92 -21.34 -27.97
CA ASP A 347 -18.09 -21.24 -29.18
C ASP A 347 -17.12 -20.03 -29.14
N LEU A 348 -16.23 -20.04 -28.14
CA LEU A 348 -15.28 -18.97 -27.88
C LEU A 348 -13.83 -19.41 -28.13
N ASN A 349 -13.05 -18.48 -28.67
CA ASN A 349 -11.61 -18.60 -28.81
C ASN A 349 -10.93 -18.03 -27.55
N LEU A 350 -10.06 -18.80 -26.91
CA LEU A 350 -9.44 -18.43 -25.63
C LEU A 350 -8.07 -17.77 -25.82
N ILE A 351 -7.91 -16.56 -25.29
CA ILE A 351 -6.61 -15.87 -25.18
C ILE A 351 -6.16 -15.93 -23.71
N ILE A 352 -4.89 -16.29 -23.51
CA ILE A 352 -4.20 -16.24 -22.22
C ILE A 352 -2.90 -15.44 -22.36
N GLU A 353 -2.48 -14.73 -21.31
CA GLU A 353 -1.28 -13.88 -21.31
C GLU A 353 -0.18 -14.35 -20.31
N PRO A 354 0.29 -15.62 -20.33
CA PRO A 354 1.14 -16.23 -19.30
C PRO A 354 2.62 -15.77 -19.28
N GLY A 355 2.89 -14.48 -19.55
CA GLY A 355 4.25 -13.96 -19.72
C GLY A 355 5.21 -14.19 -18.55
N ARG A 356 4.72 -14.23 -17.29
CA ARG A 356 5.57 -14.55 -16.12
C ARG A 356 5.82 -16.06 -15.98
N SER A 357 4.76 -16.86 -16.00
CA SER A 357 4.82 -18.31 -15.80
C SER A 357 5.59 -19.04 -16.91
N LEU A 358 5.69 -18.46 -18.11
CA LEU A 358 6.51 -19.02 -19.19
C LEU A 358 8.03 -18.80 -19.04
N ILE A 359 8.47 -17.72 -18.36
CA ILE A 359 9.88 -17.29 -18.40
C ILE A 359 10.56 -17.15 -17.03
N ALA A 360 9.82 -16.93 -15.94
CA ALA A 360 10.44 -16.49 -14.68
C ALA A 360 11.41 -17.52 -14.09
N ASN A 361 10.96 -18.77 -13.92
CA ASN A 361 11.72 -19.91 -13.38
C ASN A 361 12.81 -20.45 -14.33
N THR A 362 12.95 -19.86 -15.53
CA THR A 362 13.89 -20.35 -16.55
C THR A 362 15.30 -19.80 -16.36
N CYS A 363 15.53 -18.87 -15.42
CA CYS A 363 16.78 -18.10 -15.39
C CYS A 363 17.20 -17.64 -13.99
N CYS A 364 18.51 -17.56 -13.79
CA CYS A 364 19.15 -16.88 -12.66
C CYS A 364 20.08 -15.75 -13.13
N LEU A 365 20.31 -14.76 -12.26
CA LEU A 365 21.44 -13.84 -12.37
C LEU A 365 22.64 -14.49 -11.65
N VAL A 366 23.74 -14.69 -12.37
CA VAL A 366 24.99 -15.27 -11.86
C VAL A 366 25.99 -14.17 -11.52
N ASN A 367 26.50 -14.20 -10.29
CA ASN A 367 27.35 -13.17 -9.69
C ASN A 367 28.57 -13.81 -8.99
N ARG A 368 29.58 -13.00 -8.64
CA ARG A 368 30.64 -13.39 -7.70
C ARG A 368 30.63 -12.53 -6.44
N VAL A 369 30.93 -13.16 -5.31
CA VAL A 369 31.12 -12.49 -4.01
C VAL A 369 32.39 -11.63 -4.05
N THR A 370 32.25 -10.32 -3.91
CA THR A 370 33.37 -9.37 -3.86
C THR A 370 33.97 -9.28 -2.45
N GLY A 371 33.16 -9.53 -1.43
CA GLY A 371 33.57 -9.70 -0.04
C GLY A 371 32.40 -9.94 0.92
N VAL A 372 32.71 -10.39 2.12
CA VAL A 372 31.76 -10.48 3.25
C VAL A 372 32.19 -9.45 4.29
N LYS A 373 31.23 -8.74 4.90
CA LYS A 373 31.48 -7.76 5.97
C LYS A 373 30.40 -7.84 7.04
N THR A 374 30.69 -7.34 8.24
CA THR A 374 29.71 -7.07 9.29
C THR A 374 29.82 -5.61 9.71
N ASN A 375 28.72 -5.01 10.17
CA ASN A 375 28.74 -3.72 10.88
C ASN A 375 28.55 -3.89 12.41
N GLY A 376 28.58 -5.12 12.91
CA GLY A 376 28.34 -5.46 14.32
C GLY A 376 26.88 -5.79 14.66
N THR A 377 25.90 -5.41 13.83
CA THR A 377 24.47 -5.76 14.01
C THR A 377 23.90 -6.60 12.87
N LYS A 378 24.48 -6.48 11.68
CA LYS A 378 24.12 -7.21 10.46
C LYS A 378 25.37 -7.68 9.72
N ASN A 379 25.26 -8.85 9.10
CA ASN A 379 26.25 -9.36 8.17
C ASN A 379 25.79 -9.10 6.74
N PHE A 380 26.74 -8.88 5.83
CA PHE A 380 26.48 -8.54 4.43
C PHE A 380 27.36 -9.38 3.50
N ILE A 381 26.74 -9.95 2.47
CA ILE A 381 27.47 -10.52 1.32
C ILE A 381 27.40 -9.48 0.21
N VAL A 382 28.54 -8.90 -0.15
CA VAL A 382 28.66 -7.95 -1.26
C VAL A 382 29.01 -8.73 -2.53
N ILE A 383 28.28 -8.52 -3.62
CA ILE A 383 28.51 -9.18 -4.91
C ILE A 383 28.87 -8.17 -6.02
N ASP A 384 29.04 -8.62 -7.27
CA ASP A 384 29.37 -7.76 -8.42
C ASP A 384 28.14 -7.24 -9.19
N GLY A 385 27.00 -7.94 -9.14
CA GLY A 385 25.69 -7.43 -9.54
C GLY A 385 25.04 -6.51 -8.50
N SER A 386 24.04 -5.74 -8.94
CA SER A 386 23.36 -4.69 -8.18
C SER A 386 21.88 -4.56 -8.55
N MET A 387 21.17 -3.68 -7.84
CA MET A 387 19.82 -3.21 -8.18
C MET A 387 19.71 -2.59 -9.59
N ALA A 388 20.81 -2.12 -10.18
CA ALA A 388 20.79 -1.60 -11.55
C ALA A 388 20.55 -2.73 -12.57
N GLU A 389 21.09 -3.93 -12.33
CA GLU A 389 20.79 -5.12 -13.11
C GLU A 389 19.47 -5.77 -12.65
N LEU A 390 19.28 -5.99 -11.34
CA LEU A 390 18.14 -6.73 -10.78
C LEU A 390 17.38 -5.88 -9.74
N ILE A 391 16.50 -5.01 -10.22
CA ILE A 391 15.86 -3.96 -9.39
C ILE A 391 14.71 -4.44 -8.50
N ARG A 392 14.16 -5.65 -8.71
CA ARG A 392 12.90 -6.10 -8.08
C ARG A 392 12.90 -6.09 -6.54
N PRO A 393 13.95 -6.56 -5.83
CA PRO A 393 14.01 -6.52 -4.37
C PRO A 393 14.12 -5.08 -3.84
N SER A 394 14.87 -4.20 -4.52
CA SER A 394 14.96 -2.77 -4.17
C SER A 394 13.68 -1.98 -4.39
N LEU A 395 12.93 -2.31 -5.45
CA LEU A 395 11.79 -1.50 -5.91
C LEU A 395 10.47 -1.84 -5.20
N TYR A 396 10.28 -3.10 -4.80
CA TYR A 396 9.04 -3.56 -4.15
C TYR A 396 9.25 -4.80 -3.25
N ASP A 397 10.42 -4.95 -2.63
CA ASP A 397 10.76 -6.03 -1.68
C ASP A 397 10.46 -7.46 -2.21
N ALA A 398 10.61 -7.64 -3.52
CA ALA A 398 10.37 -8.93 -4.17
C ALA A 398 11.31 -10.02 -3.64
N TYR A 399 10.74 -11.10 -3.07
CA TYR A 399 11.52 -12.29 -2.78
C TYR A 399 11.95 -12.99 -4.08
N GLN A 400 13.25 -13.28 -4.17
CA GLN A 400 13.84 -14.28 -5.08
C GLN A 400 14.81 -15.13 -4.26
N HIS A 401 14.87 -16.44 -4.53
CA HIS A 401 15.79 -17.35 -3.83
C HIS A 401 17.25 -17.04 -4.19
N ILE A 402 18.15 -17.24 -3.23
CA ILE A 402 19.59 -16.98 -3.38
C ILE A 402 20.37 -18.13 -2.79
N GLU A 403 21.32 -18.68 -3.55
CA GLU A 403 22.23 -19.71 -3.07
C GLU A 403 23.63 -19.63 -3.71
N LEU A 404 24.57 -20.41 -3.17
CA LEU A 404 25.92 -20.56 -3.74
C LEU A 404 25.94 -21.59 -4.86
N VAL A 405 26.70 -21.26 -5.91
CA VAL A 405 26.92 -22.07 -7.13
C VAL A 405 27.76 -23.32 -6.87
N ALA A 406 28.59 -23.28 -5.83
CA ALA A 406 29.50 -24.34 -5.42
C ALA A 406 29.23 -24.72 -3.95
N PRO A 407 29.59 -25.93 -3.49
CA PRO A 407 29.52 -26.30 -2.09
C PRO A 407 30.37 -25.35 -1.24
N ALA A 408 29.88 -25.01 -0.05
CA ALA A 408 30.62 -24.19 0.90
C ALA A 408 31.88 -24.92 1.42
N SER A 409 32.87 -24.15 1.86
CA SER A 409 34.07 -24.73 2.47
C SER A 409 33.73 -25.56 3.72
N PRO A 410 34.39 -26.71 3.96
CA PRO A 410 34.14 -27.51 5.16
C PRO A 410 34.29 -26.68 6.44
N GLY A 411 33.24 -26.66 7.27
CA GLY A 411 33.20 -25.85 8.49
C GLY A 411 32.80 -24.38 8.30
N ALA A 412 32.35 -23.95 7.11
CA ALA A 412 31.82 -22.61 6.92
C ALA A 412 30.53 -22.39 7.74
N GLU A 413 30.58 -21.43 8.67
CA GLU A 413 29.44 -21.09 9.55
C GLU A 413 28.25 -20.57 8.73
N ILE A 414 27.06 -21.06 9.03
CA ILE A 414 25.80 -20.51 8.50
C ILE A 414 25.44 -19.26 9.30
N SER A 415 25.01 -18.22 8.61
CA SER A 415 24.60 -16.95 9.21
C SER A 415 23.55 -16.25 8.36
N THR A 416 22.83 -15.32 8.98
CA THR A 416 21.88 -14.44 8.29
C THR A 416 22.62 -13.26 7.67
N PHE A 417 22.47 -13.06 6.36
CA PHE A 417 23.11 -12.01 5.58
C PHE A 417 22.10 -11.16 4.81
N ASP A 418 22.33 -9.84 4.73
CA ASP A 418 21.76 -9.03 3.65
C ASP A 418 22.71 -9.10 2.43
N VAL A 419 22.18 -9.58 1.30
CA VAL A 419 22.92 -9.68 0.02
C VAL A 419 22.76 -8.37 -0.73
N VAL A 420 23.87 -7.70 -0.99
CA VAL A 420 23.93 -6.31 -1.50
C VAL A 420 24.88 -6.19 -2.70
N GLY A 421 24.62 -5.19 -3.54
CA GLY A 421 25.52 -4.85 -4.63
C GLY A 421 26.64 -3.88 -4.24
N PRO A 422 27.45 -3.45 -5.23
CA PRO A 422 28.56 -2.51 -5.04
C PRO A 422 28.19 -1.05 -5.38
N VAL A 423 26.91 -0.71 -5.57
CA VAL A 423 26.49 0.65 -5.95
C VAL A 423 26.39 1.55 -4.70
N CYS A 424 26.78 2.81 -4.84
CA CYS A 424 26.63 3.82 -3.78
C CYS A 424 25.17 4.33 -3.71
N GLU A 425 24.26 3.44 -3.34
CA GLU A 425 22.83 3.70 -3.14
C GLU A 425 22.35 2.90 -1.93
N SER A 426 21.57 3.52 -1.04
CA SER A 426 21.07 2.90 0.19
C SER A 426 20.09 1.76 -0.09
N ALA A 427 19.52 1.69 -1.29
CA ALA A 427 18.57 0.67 -1.73
C ALA A 427 19.19 -0.53 -2.47
N ASP A 428 20.53 -0.65 -2.59
CA ASP A 428 21.21 -1.70 -3.37
C ASP A 428 21.21 -3.10 -2.71
N PHE A 429 20.01 -3.64 -2.48
CA PHE A 429 19.74 -4.97 -1.93
C PHE A 429 19.23 -5.93 -3.00
N LEU A 430 19.79 -7.14 -3.06
CA LEU A 430 19.34 -8.24 -3.92
C LEU A 430 18.59 -9.32 -3.14
N GLY A 431 18.79 -9.37 -1.82
CA GLY A 431 17.96 -10.15 -0.90
C GLY A 431 18.29 -9.83 0.55
N LYS A 432 17.28 -9.48 1.34
CA LYS A 432 17.42 -9.21 2.78
C LYS A 432 17.26 -10.52 3.58
N GLN A 433 17.91 -10.61 4.74
CA GLN A 433 17.77 -11.71 5.71
C GLN A 433 17.86 -13.12 5.09
N ARG A 434 18.96 -13.41 4.39
CA ARG A 434 19.24 -14.72 3.76
C ARG A 434 20.12 -15.56 4.65
N GLU A 435 19.64 -16.74 5.07
CA GLU A 435 20.47 -17.73 5.76
C GLU A 435 21.36 -18.44 4.73
N LEU A 436 22.67 -18.25 4.83
CA LEU A 436 23.66 -18.80 3.91
C LEU A 436 24.91 -19.26 4.69
N PRO A 437 25.61 -20.31 4.22
CA PRO A 437 26.97 -20.57 4.69
C PRO A 437 27.89 -19.43 4.24
N THR A 438 28.75 -18.95 5.14
CA THR A 438 29.62 -17.80 4.94
C THR A 438 30.52 -18.01 3.70
N PRO A 439 30.34 -17.24 2.61
CA PRO A 439 31.04 -17.49 1.36
C PRO A 439 32.46 -16.92 1.35
N THR A 440 33.35 -17.58 0.63
CA THR A 440 34.69 -17.05 0.34
C THR A 440 34.64 -15.97 -0.75
N LYS A 441 35.59 -15.03 -0.70
CA LYS A 441 35.73 -14.02 -1.76
C LYS A 441 36.02 -14.71 -3.10
N GLY A 442 35.26 -14.34 -4.14
CA GLY A 442 35.33 -14.91 -5.48
C GLY A 442 34.40 -16.10 -5.73
N ALA A 443 33.71 -16.63 -4.71
CA ALA A 443 32.70 -17.68 -4.86
C ALA A 443 31.52 -17.22 -5.74
N GLY A 444 30.93 -18.16 -6.48
CA GLY A 444 29.74 -17.91 -7.29
C GLY A 444 28.46 -17.90 -6.45
N LEU A 445 27.59 -16.91 -6.69
CA LEU A 445 26.30 -16.75 -6.02
C LEU A 445 25.24 -16.38 -7.08
N VAL A 446 24.07 -17.01 -6.99
CA VAL A 446 22.97 -16.82 -7.92
C VAL A 446 21.74 -16.22 -7.27
N VAL A 447 21.01 -15.40 -8.02
CA VAL A 447 19.64 -14.96 -7.69
C VAL A 447 18.69 -15.62 -8.67
N HIS A 448 17.80 -16.49 -8.17
CA HIS A 448 16.92 -17.33 -8.97
C HIS A 448 15.70 -16.56 -9.50
N ASP A 449 14.94 -17.20 -10.38
CA ASP A 449 13.66 -16.72 -10.92
C ASP A 449 13.73 -15.33 -11.59
N ALA A 450 14.90 -15.06 -12.17
CA ALA A 450 15.28 -13.78 -12.72
C ALA A 450 14.86 -13.60 -14.19
N GLY A 451 14.21 -14.60 -14.80
CA GLY A 451 13.84 -14.56 -16.21
C GLY A 451 12.76 -13.53 -16.55
N ALA A 452 11.95 -13.11 -15.57
CA ALA A 452 10.86 -12.15 -15.74
C ALA A 452 11.08 -10.86 -14.93
N TYR A 453 10.92 -9.71 -15.59
CA TYR A 453 10.95 -8.37 -14.97
C TYR A 453 12.28 -8.01 -14.27
N CYS A 454 13.39 -8.66 -14.65
CA CYS A 454 14.74 -8.28 -14.23
C CYS A 454 15.45 -7.53 -15.36
N MET A 455 15.99 -8.23 -16.37
CA MET A 455 16.71 -7.60 -17.49
C MET A 455 15.84 -6.60 -18.29
N SER A 456 14.52 -6.84 -18.40
CA SER A 456 13.59 -5.87 -19.02
C SER A 456 13.35 -4.60 -18.20
N MET A 457 13.72 -4.60 -16.92
CA MET A 457 13.71 -3.44 -16.02
C MET A 457 15.12 -2.94 -15.66
N ALA A 458 16.19 -3.57 -16.18
CA ALA A 458 17.56 -3.19 -15.90
C ALA A 458 17.87 -1.78 -16.43
N SER A 459 18.68 -1.04 -15.68
CA SER A 459 19.02 0.37 -15.92
C SER A 459 20.53 0.58 -15.94
N THR A 460 20.98 1.68 -16.56
CA THR A 460 22.38 2.12 -16.49
C THR A 460 22.63 3.08 -15.32
N TYR A 461 21.91 2.92 -14.20
CA TYR A 461 22.07 3.73 -13.00
C TYR A 461 23.51 3.60 -12.47
N ASN A 462 24.09 4.73 -12.04
CA ASN A 462 25.51 4.86 -11.67
C ASN A 462 26.49 4.22 -12.69
N LEU A 463 26.13 4.30 -13.99
CA LEU A 463 26.87 3.76 -15.14
C LEU A 463 27.14 2.24 -15.09
N LYS A 464 26.31 1.48 -14.36
CA LYS A 464 26.29 0.00 -14.41
C LYS A 464 25.72 -0.46 -15.76
N MET A 465 26.60 -0.62 -16.76
CA MET A 465 26.26 -1.06 -18.11
C MET A 465 25.64 -2.47 -18.09
N ARG A 466 24.48 -2.66 -18.74
CA ARG A 466 23.69 -3.91 -18.62
C ARG A 466 24.51 -5.19 -18.91
N PRO A 467 24.20 -6.30 -18.22
CA PRO A 467 24.94 -7.55 -18.34
C PRO A 467 24.65 -8.28 -19.66
N PRO A 468 25.53 -9.21 -20.09
CA PRO A 468 25.20 -10.14 -21.17
C PRO A 468 24.11 -11.14 -20.72
N GLU A 469 23.41 -11.70 -21.70
CA GLU A 469 22.47 -12.80 -21.52
C GLU A 469 22.97 -14.03 -22.27
N TYR A 470 22.90 -15.20 -21.63
CA TYR A 470 23.29 -16.51 -22.16
C TYR A 470 22.17 -17.52 -21.93
N TRP A 471 22.05 -18.53 -22.79
CA TRP A 471 21.22 -19.71 -22.49
C TRP A 471 21.98 -21.03 -22.63
N VAL A 472 21.50 -22.07 -21.94
CA VAL A 472 21.86 -23.46 -22.18
C VAL A 472 20.90 -24.02 -23.25
N GLU A 473 21.47 -24.60 -24.30
CA GLU A 473 20.77 -25.26 -25.40
C GLU A 473 20.39 -26.72 -25.03
N GLU A 474 19.59 -27.38 -25.88
CA GLU A 474 19.13 -28.76 -25.67
C GLU A 474 20.27 -29.82 -25.77
N ASP A 475 21.41 -29.47 -26.37
CA ASP A 475 22.61 -30.29 -26.45
C ASP A 475 23.63 -29.99 -25.31
N GLY A 476 23.27 -29.11 -24.37
CA GLY A 476 24.15 -28.67 -23.29
C GLY A 476 25.18 -27.60 -23.69
N SER A 477 25.19 -27.13 -24.94
CA SER A 477 26.03 -26.00 -25.33
C SER A 477 25.50 -24.67 -24.76
N VAL A 478 26.38 -23.67 -24.61
CA VAL A 478 26.01 -22.36 -24.04
C VAL A 478 26.11 -21.27 -25.11
N SER A 479 24.98 -20.72 -25.51
CA SER A 479 24.88 -19.67 -26.54
C SER A 479 24.72 -18.28 -25.89
N LYS A 480 25.47 -17.29 -26.38
CA LYS A 480 25.26 -15.86 -26.04
C LYS A 480 24.04 -15.33 -26.79
N ILE A 481 23.02 -14.88 -26.06
CA ILE A 481 21.76 -14.36 -26.61
C ILE A 481 21.58 -12.85 -26.46
N ARG A 482 22.39 -12.16 -25.65
CA ARG A 482 22.64 -10.72 -25.76
C ARG A 482 24.08 -10.39 -25.38
N HIS A 483 24.70 -9.48 -26.12
CA HIS A 483 25.93 -8.82 -25.69
C HIS A 483 25.60 -7.89 -24.51
N GLY A 484 26.48 -7.88 -23.49
CA GLY A 484 26.40 -6.89 -22.42
C GLY A 484 26.87 -5.53 -22.91
N GLU A 485 26.24 -4.47 -22.43
CA GLU A 485 26.58 -3.10 -22.83
C GLU A 485 28.01 -2.73 -22.43
N SER A 486 28.65 -1.94 -23.29
CA SER A 486 29.96 -1.31 -23.11
C SER A 486 29.80 0.19 -22.86
N PHE A 487 30.88 0.85 -22.41
CA PHE A 487 30.88 2.31 -22.29
C PHE A 487 30.71 3.00 -23.66
N ASP A 488 31.21 2.40 -24.74
CA ASP A 488 31.01 2.91 -26.10
C ASP A 488 29.53 2.84 -26.53
N ASP A 489 28.77 1.83 -26.09
CA ASP A 489 27.33 1.76 -26.32
C ASP A 489 26.58 2.92 -25.65
N HIS A 490 27.02 3.32 -24.45
CA HIS A 490 26.51 4.52 -23.79
C HIS A 490 26.90 5.78 -24.58
N LEU A 491 28.18 5.94 -24.95
CA LEU A 491 28.68 7.09 -25.71
C LEU A 491 28.00 7.27 -27.07
N ARG A 492 27.62 6.19 -27.77
CA ARG A 492 26.91 6.27 -29.06
C ARG A 492 25.60 7.09 -28.98
N ASN A 493 24.96 7.14 -27.81
CA ASN A 493 23.75 7.93 -27.57
C ASN A 493 24.02 9.41 -27.22
N THR A 494 25.29 9.80 -27.04
CA THR A 494 25.69 11.15 -26.59
C THR A 494 26.21 12.06 -27.72
N HIS A 495 26.34 11.54 -28.95
CA HIS A 495 26.87 12.32 -30.07
C HIS A 495 25.91 13.44 -30.52
N PHE A 496 26.27 14.68 -30.21
CA PHE A 496 25.57 15.88 -30.65
C PHE A 496 25.47 15.94 -32.19
N VAL A 497 24.28 15.71 -32.72
CA VAL A 497 23.94 16.12 -34.09
C VAL A 497 24.08 17.65 -34.17
N LYS A 498 25.00 18.13 -35.02
CA LYS A 498 25.13 19.58 -35.26
C LYS A 498 23.77 20.12 -35.74
N PRO A 499 23.20 21.15 -35.10
CA PRO A 499 21.89 21.66 -35.49
C PRO A 499 21.93 22.13 -36.95
N PRO A 500 20.87 21.85 -37.75
CA PRO A 500 20.83 22.28 -39.14
C PRO A 500 20.94 23.81 -39.22
N LYS A 501 21.68 24.31 -40.20
CA LYS A 501 21.87 25.76 -40.41
C LYS A 501 20.52 26.41 -40.74
N ILE A 502 19.86 26.99 -39.74
CA ILE A 502 18.64 27.78 -39.91
C ILE A 502 18.95 28.94 -40.86
N GLN A 503 18.41 28.90 -42.09
CA GLN A 503 18.47 30.03 -43.00
C GLN A 503 17.66 31.18 -42.40
N ARG A 504 18.33 32.29 -42.09
CA ARG A 504 17.68 33.54 -41.66
C ARG A 504 16.85 34.12 -42.80
N THR A 505 15.56 33.84 -42.84
CA THR A 505 14.61 34.63 -43.61
C THR A 505 14.62 36.07 -43.10
N ARG A 506 14.74 37.04 -44.02
CA ARG A 506 14.80 38.47 -43.65
C ARG A 506 13.42 38.95 -43.23
N ARG A 507 13.21 39.22 -41.93
CA ARG A 507 12.12 40.10 -41.51
C ARG A 507 12.42 41.56 -41.92
N PRO A 508 11.43 42.35 -42.37
CA PRO A 508 11.63 43.76 -42.64
C PRO A 508 11.90 44.55 -41.33
N LYS A 509 12.59 45.69 -41.45
CA LYS A 509 12.92 46.55 -40.31
C LYS A 509 11.70 47.31 -39.78
N PRO A 510 11.42 47.34 -38.47
CA PRO A 510 10.72 48.43 -37.83
C PRO A 510 11.59 49.70 -37.82
N ASN A 511 10.97 50.88 -37.77
CA ASN A 511 11.69 52.15 -37.55
C ASN A 511 12.15 52.28 -36.09
N PRO A 512 13.27 52.99 -35.83
CA PRO A 512 13.77 53.18 -34.48
C PRO A 512 13.01 54.27 -33.72
N LEU A 513 12.76 54.01 -32.43
CA LEU A 513 12.57 55.03 -31.40
C LEU A 513 13.80 55.01 -30.48
N PRO A 514 14.26 56.16 -29.95
CA PRO A 514 15.46 56.23 -29.14
C PRO A 514 15.24 55.67 -27.73
N ILE A 515 16.28 55.03 -27.18
CA ILE A 515 16.34 54.56 -25.79
C ILE A 515 17.59 55.17 -25.15
N GLU A 516 17.46 55.65 -23.91
CA GLU A 516 18.54 56.31 -23.16
C GLU A 516 19.54 55.31 -22.55
N ARG A 517 20.65 55.83 -22.01
CA ARG A 517 21.79 55.07 -21.48
C ARG A 517 21.61 54.72 -20.01
N GLN A 518 22.13 53.58 -19.56
CA GLN A 518 22.99 53.41 -18.36
C GLN A 518 23.64 51.99 -18.35
N PRO A 519 24.60 51.63 -17.46
CA PRO A 519 25.79 50.89 -17.91
C PRO A 519 25.99 49.48 -17.30
N LYS A 520 27.11 48.85 -17.72
CA LYS A 520 27.56 47.50 -17.36
C LYS A 520 28.14 47.42 -15.93
N PHE A 521 28.17 46.21 -15.38
CA PHE A 521 29.20 45.76 -14.44
C PHE A 521 29.79 44.41 -14.87
N ILE A 522 30.93 44.03 -14.28
CA ILE A 522 31.79 42.89 -14.66
C ILE A 522 32.06 42.03 -13.42
N LEU A 523 32.22 40.71 -13.61
CA LEU A 523 32.73 39.77 -12.60
C LEU A 523 33.75 38.82 -13.26
N GLY A 524 34.77 38.42 -12.50
CA GLY A 524 35.95 37.70 -13.01
C GLY A 524 36.11 36.28 -12.47
N PHE A 525 36.99 35.51 -13.11
CA PHE A 525 37.39 34.15 -12.75
C PHE A 525 38.69 34.12 -11.93
N PHE A 526 38.93 33.04 -11.20
CA PHE A 526 40.27 32.45 -11.01
C PHE A 526 40.19 30.93 -10.81
N GLU A 527 41.22 30.22 -11.25
CA GLU A 527 41.37 28.75 -11.17
C GLU A 527 42.31 28.33 -10.02
N LEU A 528 42.36 27.03 -9.71
CA LEU A 528 43.60 26.36 -9.25
C LEU A 528 43.58 24.85 -9.55
N ASN A 529 44.76 24.27 -9.81
CA ASN A 529 44.94 22.87 -10.24
C ASN A 529 45.61 22.00 -9.15
N ILE A 530 45.50 20.67 -9.29
CA ILE A 530 46.04 19.66 -8.36
C ILE A 530 47.21 18.88 -8.99
N LEU A 531 48.18 18.45 -8.18
CA LEU A 531 49.31 17.60 -8.56
C LEU A 531 49.55 16.42 -7.59
N SER A 532 50.29 15.42 -8.07
CA SER A 532 50.76 14.19 -7.38
C SER A 532 52.00 13.65 -8.17
N PRO A 533 52.62 12.46 -7.93
CA PRO A 533 52.34 11.37 -6.97
C PRO A 533 53.60 10.73 -6.30
N ARG A 534 53.43 9.50 -5.76
CA ARG A 534 54.42 8.42 -5.42
C ARG A 534 54.88 8.29 -3.95
N LEU A 535 55.46 7.16 -3.46
CA LEU A 535 55.31 5.68 -3.64
C LEU A 535 56.46 4.99 -2.84
N ILE A 536 56.22 3.99 -1.98
CA ILE A 536 57.18 2.92 -1.57
C ILE A 536 56.52 1.87 -0.64
N SER A 537 57.08 0.64 -0.53
CA SER A 537 56.56 -0.50 0.23
C SER A 537 57.65 -1.38 0.88
N VAL A 538 57.41 -1.89 2.10
CA VAL A 538 58.22 -2.95 2.78
C VAL A 538 57.33 -3.84 3.69
N LEU A 539 57.78 -5.06 3.98
CA LEU A 539 57.15 -6.18 4.73
C LEU A 539 58.27 -6.92 5.53
N PRO A 540 58.03 -7.92 6.42
CA PRO A 540 56.84 -8.30 7.22
C PRO A 540 57.18 -8.77 8.68
N HIS A 541 56.19 -9.41 9.35
CA HIS A 541 56.32 -10.51 10.36
C HIS A 541 56.77 -10.22 11.81
N PHE A 542 55.94 -10.68 12.77
CA PHE A 542 56.37 -11.64 13.81
C PHE A 542 55.16 -12.50 14.28
N ARG A 543 55.42 -13.68 14.88
CA ARG A 543 54.41 -14.60 15.47
C ARG A 543 54.50 -14.60 17.00
N GLY A 544 53.39 -14.91 17.67
CA GLY A 544 53.36 -15.30 19.09
C GLY A 544 52.10 -16.09 19.43
N SER A 545 52.24 -17.35 19.80
CA SER A 545 51.13 -18.24 20.21
C SER A 545 51.18 -18.52 21.71
N TRP A 546 50.02 -18.51 22.37
CA TRP A 546 49.80 -19.18 23.66
C TRP A 546 48.41 -19.84 23.64
N ALA A 547 48.21 -20.87 24.46
CA ALA A 547 47.01 -21.71 24.46
C ALA A 547 46.73 -22.28 25.87
N CYS A 548 45.65 -23.09 25.98
CA CYS A 548 45.20 -23.90 27.12
C CYS A 548 44.25 -23.23 28.14
N GLY A 549 43.17 -23.94 28.52
CA GLY A 549 42.23 -23.52 29.56
C GLY A 549 40.81 -24.14 29.48
N GLU A 550 40.65 -25.44 29.69
CA GLU A 550 39.32 -26.10 29.74
C GLU A 550 38.64 -26.06 31.12
N LYS A 551 37.29 -26.00 31.14
CA LYS A 551 36.31 -26.79 31.94
C LYS A 551 34.88 -26.21 31.70
N SER A 552 33.80 -26.96 31.41
CA SER A 552 33.25 -28.23 31.94
C SER A 552 32.62 -28.04 33.33
N LEU A 553 31.39 -28.48 33.68
CA LEU A 553 30.36 -29.33 33.01
C LEU A 553 29.05 -28.49 32.75
N LYS A 554 27.79 -28.94 32.57
CA LYS A 554 27.09 -30.25 32.56
C LYS A 554 25.73 -30.20 31.80
N SER A 555 25.07 -31.35 31.63
CA SER A 555 23.69 -31.62 31.15
C SER A 555 22.86 -32.30 32.30
N PRO A 556 21.65 -32.97 32.17
CA PRO A 556 20.92 -33.50 30.99
C PRO A 556 19.34 -33.56 30.96
N LEU A 557 18.77 -33.78 29.74
CA LEU A 557 17.67 -34.73 29.30
C LEU A 557 16.31 -34.85 30.09
N PHE A 558 15.17 -35.42 29.61
CA PHE A 558 14.82 -36.44 28.58
C PHE A 558 13.32 -36.38 28.09
N ARG A 559 13.03 -36.85 26.84
CA ARG A 559 11.90 -37.70 26.27
C ARG A 559 10.50 -37.84 26.93
N PHE A 560 9.38 -38.30 26.29
CA PHE A 560 8.83 -38.38 24.89
C PHE A 560 7.44 -39.10 24.84
N GLY A 561 6.52 -38.78 23.89
CA GLY A 561 5.37 -39.62 23.43
C GLY A 561 4.06 -39.68 24.28
N GLN A 562 2.90 -40.21 23.82
CA GLN A 562 2.44 -40.61 22.46
C GLN A 562 0.89 -40.95 22.39
N VAL A 563 0.14 -40.40 21.40
CA VAL A 563 -1.20 -40.85 20.82
C VAL A 563 -2.43 -41.11 21.78
N PHE A 564 -3.68 -41.52 21.43
CA PHE A 564 -4.39 -42.04 20.21
C PHE A 564 -5.96 -41.77 20.21
N SER A 565 -6.62 -41.78 19.04
CA SER A 565 -7.89 -42.49 18.58
C SER A 565 -9.10 -42.76 19.54
N SER A 566 -10.40 -42.82 19.15
CA SER A 566 -11.19 -42.59 17.89
C SER A 566 -12.72 -42.79 18.07
N ASN A 567 -13.58 -42.21 17.18
CA ASN A 567 -14.90 -42.70 16.66
C ASN A 567 -16.11 -42.95 17.63
N MET A 568 -17.42 -42.92 17.26
CA MET A 568 -18.22 -42.33 16.14
C MET A 568 -19.76 -42.42 16.44
N ALA A 569 -20.59 -41.76 15.60
CA ALA A 569 -22.02 -42.04 15.25
C ALA A 569 -23.21 -41.58 16.16
N ALA A 570 -24.38 -41.38 15.51
CA ALA A 570 -25.72 -41.05 16.05
C ALA A 570 -26.68 -42.29 15.93
N ASP A 571 -27.97 -42.34 16.33
CA ASP A 571 -29.20 -41.53 16.04
C ASP A 571 -30.40 -42.25 16.77
N PRO A 572 -31.72 -42.00 16.56
CA PRO A 572 -32.56 -40.77 16.57
C PRO A 572 -33.91 -40.93 17.39
N LEU A 573 -34.90 -40.00 17.21
CA LEU A 573 -36.34 -40.05 17.63
C LEU A 573 -36.65 -39.87 19.14
N THR A 574 -37.85 -39.44 19.63
CA THR A 574 -39.20 -39.19 19.06
C THR A 574 -39.93 -38.01 19.77
N SER A 575 -41.18 -37.68 19.42
CA SER A 575 -41.92 -36.45 19.82
C SER A 575 -43.14 -36.63 20.75
N SER A 576 -43.44 -35.65 21.64
CA SER A 576 -44.84 -35.20 21.94
C SER A 576 -44.98 -33.98 22.89
N ASN A 577 -45.85 -33.02 22.53
CA ASN A 577 -46.75 -32.14 23.34
C ASN A 577 -46.33 -31.48 24.69
N GLY A 578 -46.67 -30.18 24.83
CA GLY A 578 -47.43 -29.72 26.03
C GLY A 578 -46.99 -28.44 26.76
N ASN A 579 -47.61 -27.29 26.45
CA ASN A 579 -47.76 -26.05 27.24
C ASN A 579 -46.70 -25.64 28.30
N ALA A 580 -45.88 -24.68 27.89
CA ALA A 580 -45.47 -23.46 28.62
C ALA A 580 -45.69 -23.35 30.14
N ASN A 581 -44.61 -22.99 30.86
CA ASN A 581 -44.63 -21.71 31.58
C ASN A 581 -43.25 -21.03 31.66
N VAL A 582 -43.31 -19.71 31.85
CA VAL A 582 -42.24 -18.69 31.93
C VAL A 582 -40.99 -19.11 32.73
N ASN A 583 -39.82 -19.15 32.07
CA ASN A 583 -38.51 -18.59 32.51
C ASN A 583 -37.35 -19.05 31.60
N ALA A 584 -37.33 -18.59 30.35
CA ALA A 584 -36.12 -18.62 29.52
C ALA A 584 -35.38 -17.28 29.67
N PRO A 585 -34.03 -17.26 29.81
CA PRO A 585 -33.28 -16.01 29.76
C PRO A 585 -33.45 -15.37 28.36
N PRO A 586 -33.42 -14.03 28.25
CA PRO A 586 -33.51 -13.38 26.95
C PRO A 586 -32.32 -13.78 26.08
N ASN A 587 -32.57 -14.16 24.83
CA ASN A 587 -31.51 -14.40 23.86
C ASN A 587 -30.59 -13.17 23.77
N PRO A 588 -29.26 -13.34 23.73
CA PRO A 588 -28.32 -12.22 23.66
C PRO A 588 -28.53 -11.48 22.33
N ARG A 589 -29.20 -10.32 22.39
CA ARG A 589 -29.43 -9.46 21.23
C ARG A 589 -28.09 -8.94 20.69
N ARG A 590 -27.97 -8.84 19.37
CA ARG A 590 -26.83 -8.15 18.75
C ARG A 590 -26.80 -6.68 19.15
N THR A 591 -25.60 -6.18 19.45
CA THR A 591 -25.31 -4.76 19.42
C THR A 591 -25.12 -4.26 17.97
N TYR A 592 -25.10 -2.95 17.80
CA TYR A 592 -24.93 -2.27 16.52
C TYR A 592 -24.10 -1.00 16.67
N GLN A 593 -23.77 -0.37 15.55
CA GLN A 593 -23.08 0.92 15.48
C GLN A 593 -23.90 1.88 14.61
N VAL A 594 -23.90 3.17 14.89
CA VAL A 594 -24.57 4.18 14.05
C VAL A 594 -23.58 4.72 13.01
N VAL A 595 -24.06 4.96 11.79
CA VAL A 595 -23.34 5.75 10.76
C VAL A 595 -24.26 6.85 10.26
N VAL A 596 -23.83 8.11 10.37
CA VAL A 596 -24.67 9.28 10.05
C VAL A 596 -23.82 10.47 9.59
N ALA A 597 -24.35 11.31 8.70
CA ALA A 597 -23.82 12.66 8.45
C ALA A 597 -24.78 13.67 9.09
N ALA A 598 -24.25 14.64 9.83
CA ALA A 598 -25.07 15.58 10.60
C ALA A 598 -24.40 16.96 10.73
N THR A 599 -25.19 18.03 10.71
CA THR A 599 -24.72 19.37 11.11
C THR A 599 -24.42 19.42 12.62
N GLU A 600 -23.72 20.45 13.09
CA GLU A 600 -23.53 20.71 14.54
C GLU A 600 -24.83 20.64 15.37
N ASN A 601 -25.94 21.17 14.84
CA ASN A 601 -27.28 21.10 15.48
C ASN A 601 -28.01 19.74 15.30
N MET A 602 -27.29 18.67 14.92
CA MET A 602 -27.79 17.32 14.66
C MET A 602 -28.90 17.22 13.58
N GLY A 603 -28.94 18.18 12.64
CA GLY A 603 -29.76 18.11 11.42
C GLY A 603 -29.16 17.13 10.41
N ILE A 604 -29.99 16.27 9.83
CA ILE A 604 -29.59 15.14 8.94
C ILE A 604 -30.33 15.11 7.60
N GLY A 605 -31.32 15.98 7.40
CA GLY A 605 -32.26 15.86 6.28
C GLY A 605 -33.06 17.14 6.02
N LYS A 606 -33.41 17.35 4.75
CA LYS A 606 -34.37 18.36 4.28
C LYS A 606 -35.17 17.80 3.09
N ASP A 607 -36.48 18.00 3.07
CA ASP A 607 -37.40 17.54 2.02
C ASP A 607 -37.28 16.02 1.71
N GLY A 608 -36.98 15.23 2.75
CA GLY A 608 -36.76 13.78 2.66
C GLY A 608 -35.42 13.35 2.01
N LYS A 609 -34.50 14.28 1.79
CA LYS A 609 -33.18 14.06 1.16
C LYS A 609 -32.04 14.52 2.07
N LEU A 610 -30.81 14.14 1.73
CA LEU A 610 -29.61 14.77 2.30
C LEU A 610 -29.54 16.24 1.82
N PRO A 611 -29.33 17.23 2.72
CA PRO A 611 -29.21 18.64 2.33
C PRO A 611 -27.93 18.99 1.55
N TRP A 612 -26.97 18.05 1.50
CA TRP A 612 -25.64 18.20 0.93
C TRP A 612 -25.28 17.08 -0.04
N ARG A 613 -24.26 17.31 -0.86
CA ARG A 613 -23.68 16.29 -1.75
C ARG A 613 -22.18 16.18 -1.48
N LEU A 614 -21.81 15.16 -0.71
CA LEU A 614 -20.44 14.91 -0.26
C LEU A 614 -19.96 13.53 -0.75
N PRO A 615 -19.33 13.44 -1.94
CA PRO A 615 -18.80 12.18 -2.46
C PRO A 615 -17.83 11.46 -1.51
N SER A 616 -17.03 12.21 -0.73
CA SER A 616 -16.07 11.64 0.21
C SER A 616 -16.74 11.09 1.47
N ASP A 617 -17.86 11.68 1.92
CA ASP A 617 -18.73 11.12 2.96
C ASP A 617 -19.38 9.79 2.51
N LEU A 618 -19.97 9.76 1.31
CA LEU A 618 -20.54 8.52 0.76
C LEU A 618 -19.48 7.41 0.59
N LYS A 619 -18.21 7.78 0.35
CA LYS A 619 -17.08 6.84 0.34
C LYS A 619 -16.75 6.34 1.75
N PHE A 620 -16.68 7.22 2.76
CA PHE A 620 -16.46 6.86 4.17
C PHE A 620 -17.57 5.93 4.69
N PHE A 621 -18.84 6.28 4.45
CA PHE A 621 -20.01 5.46 4.71
C PHE A 621 -19.90 4.07 4.07
N LYS A 622 -19.52 3.99 2.77
CA LYS A 622 -19.34 2.72 2.08
C LYS A 622 -18.22 1.89 2.71
N ASN A 623 -17.04 2.48 2.95
CA ASN A 623 -15.90 1.78 3.54
C ASN A 623 -16.25 1.16 4.89
N ILE A 624 -16.81 1.94 5.82
CA ILE A 624 -17.21 1.46 7.16
C ILE A 624 -18.26 0.36 7.05
N THR A 625 -19.34 0.60 6.29
CA THR A 625 -20.47 -0.33 6.29
C THR A 625 -20.19 -1.61 5.50
N ALA A 626 -19.33 -1.59 4.48
CA ALA A 626 -19.09 -2.77 3.62
C ALA A 626 -17.89 -3.63 4.02
N THR A 627 -16.91 -3.09 4.76
CA THR A 627 -15.66 -3.82 5.06
C THR A 627 -15.83 -4.73 6.28
N THR A 628 -15.42 -6.00 6.13
CA THR A 628 -15.32 -6.99 7.21
C THR A 628 -13.86 -7.28 7.55
N SER A 629 -13.63 -7.84 8.73
CA SER A 629 -12.36 -8.49 9.11
C SER A 629 -12.31 -9.96 8.67
N ASP A 630 -13.47 -10.61 8.52
CA ASP A 630 -13.62 -11.97 8.01
C ASP A 630 -14.19 -11.95 6.59
N HIS A 631 -13.42 -12.47 5.63
CA HIS A 631 -13.81 -12.56 4.22
C HIS A 631 -14.97 -13.54 3.95
N GLY A 632 -15.29 -14.45 4.89
CA GLY A 632 -16.46 -15.33 4.84
C GLY A 632 -17.74 -14.68 5.37
N LYS A 633 -17.68 -13.43 5.88
CA LYS A 633 -18.81 -12.69 6.43
C LYS A 633 -19.09 -11.40 5.66
N ARG A 634 -20.28 -10.84 5.88
CA ARG A 634 -20.69 -9.51 5.43
C ARG A 634 -21.25 -8.69 6.58
N ASN A 635 -21.48 -7.40 6.40
CA ASN A 635 -22.19 -6.59 7.39
C ASN A 635 -23.68 -6.47 7.08
N ALA A 636 -24.48 -6.17 8.11
CA ALA A 636 -25.89 -5.79 7.97
C ALA A 636 -26.07 -4.27 8.17
N ILE A 637 -26.99 -3.68 7.41
CA ILE A 637 -27.37 -2.27 7.54
C ILE A 637 -28.88 -2.15 7.78
N LEU A 638 -29.28 -1.45 8.85
CA LEU A 638 -30.67 -1.27 9.26
C LEU A 638 -31.11 0.16 8.93
N MET A 639 -32.25 0.28 8.26
CA MET A 639 -32.80 1.57 7.85
C MET A 639 -34.33 1.60 7.90
N GLY A 640 -34.92 2.75 8.19
CA GLY A 640 -36.36 2.96 8.07
C GLY A 640 -36.82 3.04 6.61
N ARG A 641 -38.08 2.70 6.33
CA ARG A 641 -38.69 2.72 4.98
C ARG A 641 -38.41 4.00 4.18
N LYS A 642 -38.52 5.18 4.80
CA LYS A 642 -38.24 6.47 4.14
C LYS A 642 -36.78 6.64 3.67
N THR A 643 -35.82 6.02 4.38
CA THR A 643 -34.40 6.02 4.00
C THR A 643 -34.16 5.12 2.80
N TRP A 644 -34.78 3.93 2.78
CA TRP A 644 -34.78 3.05 1.61
C TRP A 644 -35.46 3.69 0.39
N GLU A 645 -36.46 4.53 0.62
CA GLU A 645 -37.16 5.32 -0.41
C GLU A 645 -36.32 6.50 -0.93
N SER A 646 -35.41 7.07 -0.12
CA SER A 646 -34.53 8.18 -0.53
C SER A 646 -33.18 7.76 -1.12
N ILE A 647 -32.74 6.51 -0.90
CA ILE A 647 -31.64 5.91 -1.67
C ILE A 647 -32.11 5.74 -3.13
N PRO A 648 -31.37 6.26 -4.14
CA PRO A 648 -31.75 6.13 -5.55
C PRO A 648 -31.88 4.66 -5.99
N ALA A 649 -32.75 4.40 -6.96
CA ALA A 649 -33.14 3.05 -7.34
C ALA A 649 -31.96 2.20 -7.85
N GLU A 650 -30.98 2.84 -8.49
CA GLU A 650 -29.75 2.24 -9.02
C GLU A 650 -28.72 1.86 -7.93
N TYR A 651 -28.92 2.26 -6.67
CA TYR A 651 -28.03 1.95 -5.53
C TYR A 651 -28.68 1.10 -4.43
N ARG A 652 -29.93 0.62 -4.62
CA ARG A 652 -30.62 -0.24 -3.66
C ARG A 652 -30.95 -1.62 -4.26
N PRO A 653 -30.68 -2.74 -3.55
CA PRO A 653 -30.00 -2.85 -2.27
C PRO A 653 -28.54 -2.37 -2.34
N LEU A 654 -28.06 -1.76 -1.25
CA LEU A 654 -26.67 -1.32 -1.15
C LEU A 654 -25.74 -2.55 -1.18
N PRO A 655 -24.86 -2.69 -2.18
CA PRO A 655 -24.16 -3.95 -2.45
C PRO A 655 -23.11 -4.30 -1.38
N GLY A 656 -22.78 -5.60 -1.27
CA GLY A 656 -21.85 -6.16 -0.29
C GLY A 656 -22.38 -6.23 1.15
N ARG A 657 -23.65 -5.86 1.39
CA ARG A 657 -24.28 -5.77 2.71
C ARG A 657 -25.66 -6.42 2.71
N LEU A 658 -26.06 -6.95 3.86
CA LEU A 658 -27.45 -7.36 4.11
C LEU A 658 -28.28 -6.12 4.42
N ASN A 659 -29.28 -5.82 3.59
CA ASN A 659 -30.11 -4.63 3.71
C ASN A 659 -31.36 -4.96 4.54
N VAL A 660 -31.56 -4.30 5.69
CA VAL A 660 -32.70 -4.56 6.59
C VAL A 660 -33.58 -3.32 6.66
N VAL A 661 -34.79 -3.41 6.13
CA VAL A 661 -35.75 -2.31 6.01
C VAL A 661 -36.82 -2.43 7.09
N LEU A 662 -36.90 -1.42 7.96
CA LEU A 662 -37.88 -1.33 9.03
C LEU A 662 -39.18 -0.68 8.49
N THR A 663 -40.26 -1.46 8.47
CA THR A 663 -41.59 -1.01 8.03
C THR A 663 -42.71 -1.79 8.73
N ARG A 664 -43.79 -1.07 9.07
CA ARG A 664 -45.02 -1.62 9.67
C ARG A 664 -46.11 -1.88 8.62
N SER A 665 -45.82 -1.67 7.33
CA SER A 665 -46.78 -1.78 6.22
C SER A 665 -46.66 -3.13 5.52
N GLY A 666 -47.70 -3.97 5.63
CA GLY A 666 -47.76 -5.31 5.05
C GLY A 666 -47.89 -5.37 3.52
N SER A 667 -48.03 -4.21 2.84
CA SER A 667 -48.11 -4.09 1.38
C SER A 667 -46.79 -3.63 0.73
N PHE A 668 -45.67 -3.79 1.44
CA PHE A 668 -44.34 -3.38 0.97
C PHE A 668 -43.63 -4.55 0.26
N ASP A 669 -43.96 -4.72 -1.02
CA ASP A 669 -43.64 -5.92 -1.83
C ASP A 669 -42.18 -5.97 -2.31
N ILE A 670 -41.25 -6.01 -1.35
CA ILE A 670 -39.79 -5.99 -1.54
C ILE A 670 -39.11 -7.25 -0.95
N ALA A 671 -39.88 -8.14 -0.30
CA ALA A 671 -39.39 -9.41 0.26
C ALA A 671 -38.85 -10.41 -0.79
N THR A 672 -39.03 -10.13 -2.08
CA THR A 672 -38.51 -10.89 -3.23
C THR A 672 -37.14 -10.42 -3.70
N VAL A 673 -36.64 -9.28 -3.22
CA VAL A 673 -35.34 -8.72 -3.61
C VAL A 673 -34.23 -9.41 -2.83
N GLU A 674 -33.31 -10.07 -3.54
CA GLU A 674 -32.19 -10.76 -2.92
C GLU A 674 -31.36 -9.81 -2.03
N ASN A 675 -30.92 -10.31 -0.87
CA ASN A 675 -30.15 -9.56 0.13
C ASN A 675 -30.89 -8.39 0.80
N VAL A 676 -32.23 -8.36 0.70
CA VAL A 676 -33.12 -7.49 1.50
C VAL A 676 -33.92 -8.32 2.52
N ILE A 677 -34.12 -7.77 3.72
CA ILE A 677 -35.02 -8.28 4.76
C ILE A 677 -35.96 -7.16 5.18
N ILE A 678 -37.21 -7.51 5.48
CA ILE A 678 -38.20 -6.61 6.09
C ILE A 678 -38.41 -7.01 7.56
N CYS A 679 -38.37 -6.03 8.47
CA CYS A 679 -38.67 -6.23 9.90
C CYS A 679 -39.63 -5.17 10.43
N GLY A 680 -40.47 -5.53 11.42
CA GLY A 680 -41.47 -4.62 12.00
C GLY A 680 -40.91 -3.61 13.01
N SER A 681 -39.76 -3.91 13.61
CA SER A 681 -39.08 -3.07 14.61
C SER A 681 -37.57 -3.32 14.66
N MET A 682 -36.82 -2.37 15.23
CA MET A 682 -35.39 -2.52 15.54
C MET A 682 -35.13 -3.81 16.34
N THR A 683 -35.93 -4.06 17.38
CA THR A 683 -35.87 -5.26 18.23
C THR A 683 -35.94 -6.55 17.41
N SER A 684 -36.94 -6.67 16.53
CA SER A 684 -37.12 -7.86 15.69
C SER A 684 -35.97 -8.08 14.70
N ALA A 685 -35.33 -6.99 14.22
CA ALA A 685 -34.17 -7.09 13.35
C ALA A 685 -32.91 -7.55 14.11
N LEU A 686 -32.66 -7.03 15.32
CA LEU A 686 -31.50 -7.45 16.13
C LEU A 686 -31.64 -8.87 16.67
N GLU A 687 -32.86 -9.32 16.97
CA GLU A 687 -33.16 -10.71 17.34
C GLU A 687 -33.01 -11.66 16.15
N LEU A 688 -33.47 -11.28 14.95
CA LEU A 688 -33.25 -12.05 13.73
C LEU A 688 -31.76 -12.16 13.36
N LEU A 689 -31.00 -11.07 13.48
CA LEU A 689 -29.56 -11.05 13.18
C LEU A 689 -28.71 -11.78 14.24
N ALA A 690 -29.24 -11.99 15.45
CA ALA A 690 -28.67 -12.86 16.48
C ALA A 690 -28.98 -14.35 16.29
N ALA A 691 -29.94 -14.69 15.42
CA ALA A 691 -30.30 -16.08 15.10
C ALA A 691 -29.51 -16.65 13.90
N SER A 692 -29.50 -17.98 13.77
CA SER A 692 -28.96 -18.66 12.59
C SER A 692 -29.86 -18.40 11.36
N PRO A 693 -29.32 -18.18 10.15
CA PRO A 693 -27.89 -18.23 9.76
C PRO A 693 -27.13 -16.90 9.92
N TYR A 694 -27.79 -15.83 10.38
CA TYR A 694 -27.21 -14.48 10.42
C TYR A 694 -26.17 -14.29 11.52
N CYS A 695 -26.24 -15.02 12.63
CA CYS A 695 -25.19 -15.02 13.66
C CYS A 695 -23.83 -15.53 13.13
N LEU A 696 -23.84 -16.43 12.14
CA LEU A 696 -22.62 -16.99 11.53
C LEU A 696 -22.13 -16.19 10.32
N SER A 697 -23.04 -15.61 9.54
CA SER A 697 -22.72 -14.96 8.25
C SER A 697 -22.61 -13.43 8.32
N ILE A 698 -23.10 -12.80 9.39
CA ILE A 698 -22.96 -11.35 9.60
C ILE A 698 -21.82 -11.07 10.57
N GLU A 699 -20.95 -10.12 10.24
CA GLU A 699 -19.93 -9.62 11.17
C GLU A 699 -20.50 -8.49 12.03
N LYS A 700 -20.68 -7.29 11.45
CA LYS A 700 -21.16 -6.09 12.16
C LYS A 700 -22.57 -5.67 11.70
N VAL A 701 -23.25 -4.91 12.55
CA VAL A 701 -24.58 -4.34 12.29
C VAL A 701 -24.48 -2.83 12.39
N PHE A 702 -24.96 -2.11 11.37
CA PHE A 702 -24.96 -0.65 11.32
C PHE A 702 -26.38 -0.08 11.20
N VAL A 703 -26.73 0.95 11.97
CA VAL A 703 -27.98 1.71 11.82
C VAL A 703 -27.68 2.99 11.05
N ILE A 704 -28.36 3.20 9.92
CA ILE A 704 -27.97 4.21 8.92
C ILE A 704 -29.01 5.30 8.64
N GLY A 705 -30.13 5.32 9.38
CA GLY A 705 -31.19 6.33 9.23
C GLY A 705 -32.61 5.76 9.08
N GLY A 706 -33.68 6.52 9.26
CA GLY A 706 -33.73 7.98 9.35
C GLY A 706 -34.10 8.49 10.75
N GLY A 707 -34.66 9.71 10.81
CA GLY A 707 -34.81 10.46 12.07
C GLY A 707 -35.73 9.90 13.15
N GLU A 708 -36.59 8.92 12.85
CA GLU A 708 -37.31 8.11 13.87
C GLU A 708 -36.35 7.07 14.46
N ILE A 709 -35.79 6.22 13.59
CA ILE A 709 -34.91 5.11 13.96
C ILE A 709 -33.63 5.57 14.67
N LEU A 710 -33.02 6.68 14.22
CA LEU A 710 -31.83 7.24 14.86
C LEU A 710 -32.13 7.91 16.21
N ARG A 711 -33.37 8.37 16.44
CA ARG A 711 -33.78 8.92 17.75
C ARG A 711 -33.87 7.84 18.81
N GLU A 712 -34.32 6.65 18.43
CA GLU A 712 -34.29 5.45 19.26
C GLU A 712 -32.85 4.90 19.41
N ALA A 713 -32.10 4.79 18.30
CA ALA A 713 -30.85 4.05 18.27
C ALA A 713 -29.60 4.80 18.80
N LEU A 714 -29.46 6.12 18.59
CA LEU A 714 -28.18 6.82 18.74
C LEU A 714 -27.53 6.64 20.12
N ASN A 715 -28.34 6.75 21.19
CA ASN A 715 -27.87 6.69 22.57
C ASN A 715 -28.29 5.41 23.31
N ALA A 716 -29.04 4.49 22.68
CA ALA A 716 -29.55 3.28 23.32
C ALA A 716 -28.44 2.28 23.72
N PRO A 717 -28.62 1.46 24.77
CA PRO A 717 -27.56 0.60 25.33
C PRO A 717 -26.86 -0.30 24.33
N GLU A 718 -27.58 -0.79 23.32
CA GLU A 718 -27.09 -1.69 22.28
C GLU A 718 -26.23 -1.00 21.19
N CYS A 719 -26.10 0.34 21.22
CA CYS A 719 -25.26 1.12 20.32
C CYS A 719 -23.81 1.19 20.84
N ASP A 720 -22.88 0.44 20.26
CA ASP A 720 -21.47 0.35 20.70
C ASP A 720 -20.59 1.51 20.19
N ALA A 721 -20.93 2.10 19.03
CA ALA A 721 -20.18 3.22 18.46
C ALA A 721 -21.08 4.10 17.56
N VAL A 722 -20.70 5.37 17.42
CA VAL A 722 -21.30 6.33 16.50
C VAL A 722 -20.21 6.88 15.58
N HIS A 723 -20.28 6.53 14.30
CA HIS A 723 -19.49 7.14 13.24
C HIS A 723 -20.27 8.31 12.66
N VAL A 724 -19.78 9.53 12.86
CA VAL A 724 -20.44 10.76 12.42
C VAL A 724 -19.53 11.56 11.49
N THR A 725 -20.08 11.95 10.34
CA THR A 725 -19.54 13.02 9.52
C THR A 725 -20.10 14.33 10.07
N GLU A 726 -19.29 15.05 10.85
CA GLU A 726 -19.64 16.30 11.52
C GLU A 726 -19.53 17.45 10.52
N ILE A 727 -20.67 18.00 10.09
CA ILE A 727 -20.72 19.11 9.14
C ILE A 727 -20.68 20.42 9.92
N GLU A 728 -19.49 21.04 9.88
CA GLU A 728 -19.09 22.26 10.56
C GLU A 728 -19.60 23.53 9.85
N THR A 729 -20.35 23.38 8.77
CA THR A 729 -20.98 24.46 8.01
C THR A 729 -22.48 24.48 8.26
N ASN A 730 -23.06 25.67 8.48
CA ASN A 730 -24.50 25.80 8.67
C ASN A 730 -25.27 25.39 7.40
N VAL A 731 -26.11 24.36 7.51
CA VAL A 731 -27.01 23.90 6.46
C VAL A 731 -28.42 23.72 7.02
N GLU A 732 -29.41 24.24 6.30
CA GLU A 732 -30.83 24.18 6.68
C GLU A 732 -31.36 22.74 6.65
N CYS A 733 -32.04 22.31 7.72
CA CYS A 733 -32.58 20.96 7.89
C CYS A 733 -34.03 21.02 8.42
N ASP A 734 -34.85 20.03 8.07
CA ASP A 734 -36.15 19.76 8.70
C ASP A 734 -36.12 18.55 9.65
N THR A 735 -35.16 17.64 9.44
CA THR A 735 -35.08 16.34 10.14
C THR A 735 -33.87 16.34 11.06
N PHE A 736 -34.11 16.25 12.37
CA PHE A 736 -33.11 16.33 13.42
C PHE A 736 -33.09 15.09 14.31
N ILE A 737 -31.91 14.68 14.78
CA ILE A 737 -31.71 13.57 15.74
C ILE A 737 -31.20 14.10 17.09
N PRO A 738 -31.21 13.31 18.18
CA PRO A 738 -30.63 13.72 19.46
C PRO A 738 -29.13 14.01 19.35
N ALA A 739 -28.58 14.79 20.29
CA ALA A 739 -27.14 14.89 20.46
C ALA A 739 -26.53 13.55 20.91
N ILE A 740 -25.28 13.29 20.50
CA ILE A 740 -24.48 12.16 21.01
C ILE A 740 -24.21 12.42 22.50
N ASN A 741 -24.58 11.49 23.36
CA ASN A 741 -24.44 11.67 24.81
C ASN A 741 -22.96 11.53 25.24
N LYS A 742 -22.30 12.66 25.47
CA LYS A 742 -20.87 12.75 25.87
C LYS A 742 -20.54 12.14 27.24
N SER A 743 -21.53 11.73 28.06
CA SER A 743 -21.27 10.92 29.27
C SER A 743 -21.26 9.41 29.00
N MET A 744 -21.82 8.98 27.87
CA MET A 744 -21.83 7.58 27.40
C MET A 744 -20.77 7.29 26.34
N PHE A 745 -20.42 8.31 25.55
CA PHE A 745 -19.60 8.19 24.34
C PHE A 745 -18.37 9.08 24.40
N GLN A 746 -17.22 8.53 24.03
CA GLN A 746 -15.95 9.27 23.90
C GLN A 746 -15.38 9.16 22.49
N PRO A 747 -14.69 10.19 21.96
CA PRO A 747 -14.07 10.12 20.64
C PRO A 747 -12.89 9.14 20.66
N TRP A 748 -12.89 8.20 19.72
CA TRP A 748 -11.78 7.29 19.43
C TRP A 748 -10.86 7.84 18.33
N TYR A 749 -11.43 8.54 17.36
CA TYR A 749 -10.74 9.12 16.21
C TYR A 749 -11.53 10.30 15.69
N SER A 750 -10.85 11.35 15.25
CA SER A 750 -11.43 12.44 14.46
C SER A 750 -10.45 12.84 13.35
N SER A 751 -10.91 12.92 12.10
CA SER A 751 -10.06 13.37 11.00
C SER A 751 -9.72 14.86 11.12
N PHE A 752 -8.66 15.29 10.43
CA PHE A 752 -8.53 16.69 10.09
C PHE A 752 -9.76 17.15 9.28
N PRO A 753 -10.21 18.41 9.41
CA PRO A 753 -11.32 18.94 8.62
C PRO A 753 -11.00 18.91 7.12
N VAL A 754 -12.01 18.56 6.32
CA VAL A 754 -11.99 18.54 4.85
C VAL A 754 -12.98 19.59 4.35
N VAL A 755 -12.67 20.22 3.21
CA VAL A 755 -13.60 21.10 2.50
C VAL A 755 -13.92 20.49 1.13
N GLU A 756 -15.18 20.16 0.90
CA GLU A 756 -15.70 19.60 -0.35
C GLU A 756 -17.00 20.33 -0.69
N ASN A 757 -17.14 20.83 -1.92
CA ASN A 757 -18.33 21.59 -2.37
C ASN A 757 -18.71 22.77 -1.46
N ASN A 758 -17.72 23.51 -0.97
CA ASN A 758 -17.83 24.62 0.00
C ASN A 758 -18.39 24.26 1.38
N LEU A 759 -18.55 22.97 1.69
CA LEU A 759 -18.89 22.49 3.02
C LEU A 759 -17.61 22.00 3.72
N ARG A 760 -17.35 22.55 4.89
CA ARG A 760 -16.31 22.09 5.83
C ARG A 760 -16.91 21.03 6.77
N TYR A 761 -16.22 19.90 6.93
CA TYR A 761 -16.64 18.79 7.80
C TYR A 761 -15.47 17.91 8.25
N SER A 762 -15.67 17.10 9.29
CA SER A 762 -14.70 16.09 9.77
C SER A 762 -15.35 14.74 10.04
N PHE A 763 -14.55 13.67 9.99
CA PHE A 763 -14.99 12.29 10.25
C PHE A 763 -14.62 11.89 11.68
N THR A 764 -15.58 11.89 12.60
CA THR A 764 -15.36 11.47 13.99
C THR A 764 -16.02 10.12 14.26
N SER A 765 -15.34 9.28 15.03
CA SER A 765 -15.87 8.02 15.54
C SER A 765 -15.86 8.05 17.06
N TYR A 766 -17.04 7.96 17.66
CA TYR A 766 -17.24 7.84 19.09
C TYR A 766 -17.46 6.37 19.48
N VAL A 767 -16.83 5.92 20.56
CA VAL A 767 -17.09 4.60 21.18
C VAL A 767 -17.91 4.78 22.45
N ARG A 768 -18.85 3.87 22.69
CA ARG A 768 -19.52 3.76 23.99
C ARG A 768 -18.50 3.30 25.02
N VAL A 769 -18.48 3.95 26.18
CA VAL A 769 -17.76 3.43 27.34
C VAL A 769 -18.76 2.90 28.36
N ARG A 770 -18.51 1.67 28.82
CA ARG A 770 -19.34 0.97 29.81
C ARG A 770 -18.66 1.05 31.18
N SER A 771 -19.41 1.31 32.25
CA SER A 771 -18.88 1.21 33.61
C SER A 771 -18.75 -0.26 34.01
N SER A 772 -17.72 -0.59 34.79
CA SER A 772 -17.43 -1.97 35.25
C SER A 772 -18.35 -2.44 36.38
N THR A 773 -19.62 -2.03 36.33
CA THR A 773 -20.66 -2.26 37.35
C THR A 773 -21.74 -3.23 36.89
N GLU A 774 -21.79 -3.56 35.60
CA GLU A 774 -22.63 -4.63 35.07
C GLU A 774 -21.81 -5.94 34.97
N PRO A 775 -22.37 -7.09 35.40
CA PRO A 775 -21.67 -8.38 35.32
C PRO A 775 -21.56 -8.84 33.85
N PRO A 776 -20.48 -9.56 33.46
CA PRO A 776 -20.36 -10.12 32.12
C PRO A 776 -21.50 -11.11 31.81
N ILE A 777 -22.08 -11.00 30.61
CA ILE A 777 -22.98 -12.04 30.07
C ILE A 777 -22.10 -13.22 29.65
N ASP A 778 -21.99 -14.21 30.52
CA ASP A 778 -21.10 -15.35 30.31
C ASP A 778 -21.65 -16.31 29.24
N GLN A 779 -20.82 -16.67 28.27
CA GLN A 779 -21.14 -17.59 27.18
C GLN A 779 -20.08 -18.68 27.09
N ASN A 780 -20.12 -19.65 28.01
CA ASN A 780 -19.93 -21.08 27.71
C ASN A 780 -20.14 -21.96 28.96
N ASN A 781 -21.17 -22.81 28.93
CA ASN A 781 -21.27 -23.94 29.86
C ASN A 781 -20.36 -25.08 29.37
N GLY A 782 -19.17 -25.22 29.96
CA GLY A 782 -18.20 -26.24 29.54
C GLY A 782 -17.00 -26.43 30.46
N LEU A 783 -17.18 -27.28 31.49
CA LEU A 783 -16.14 -27.95 32.30
C LEU A 783 -14.95 -27.09 32.79
N VAL A 784 -14.99 -26.73 34.09
CA VAL A 784 -13.91 -26.02 34.78
C VAL A 784 -12.61 -26.84 34.81
N SER A 785 -11.52 -26.23 34.32
CA SER A 785 -10.14 -26.65 34.54
C SER A 785 -9.37 -25.45 35.09
N HIS A 786 -8.92 -25.52 36.35
CA HIS A 786 -8.19 -24.42 36.99
C HIS A 786 -6.81 -24.20 36.35
N ASN A 787 -6.66 -23.10 35.61
CA ASN A 787 -5.38 -22.47 35.30
C ASN A 787 -5.53 -20.94 35.24
N LYS A 788 -4.39 -20.23 35.16
CA LYS A 788 -4.25 -18.78 35.41
C LYS A 788 -5.24 -17.87 34.63
N PRO A 789 -5.60 -16.70 35.18
CA PRO A 789 -6.45 -15.73 34.46
C PRO A 789 -5.67 -15.01 33.34
N ASP A 790 -6.11 -15.18 32.10
CA ASP A 790 -5.61 -14.43 30.94
C ASP A 790 -6.12 -12.98 30.95
N SER A 791 -5.43 -12.07 31.64
CA SER A 791 -5.77 -10.63 31.63
C SER A 791 -5.75 -10.03 30.21
N PHE A 792 -4.86 -10.51 29.33
CA PHE A 792 -4.77 -10.08 27.93
C PHE A 792 -6.03 -10.42 27.10
N ASN A 793 -6.70 -11.55 27.38
CA ASN A 793 -7.92 -11.96 26.66
C ASN A 793 -9.16 -11.13 27.02
N PHE A 794 -9.08 -10.27 28.04
CA PHE A 794 -10.20 -9.43 28.48
C PHE A 794 -10.18 -8.05 27.80
N GLU A 795 -9.04 -7.35 27.79
CA GLU A 795 -8.97 -6.00 27.20
C GLU A 795 -9.11 -5.99 25.67
N ALA A 796 -8.60 -7.02 24.98
CA ALA A 796 -8.71 -7.14 23.53
C ALA A 796 -10.17 -7.23 23.01
N LYS A 797 -11.10 -7.72 23.84
CA LYS A 797 -12.53 -7.80 23.51
C LYS A 797 -13.26 -6.45 23.60
N ASN A 798 -12.71 -5.47 24.31
CA ASN A 798 -13.44 -4.23 24.64
C ASN A 798 -13.66 -3.27 23.47
N PHE A 799 -12.86 -3.35 22.39
CA PHE A 799 -13.02 -2.50 21.20
C PHE A 799 -13.01 -3.29 19.88
N SER A 800 -13.04 -4.63 19.92
CA SER A 800 -13.06 -5.48 18.71
C SER A 800 -14.34 -5.33 17.87
N PHE A 801 -15.37 -4.65 18.38
CA PHE A 801 -16.55 -4.27 17.62
C PHE A 801 -16.27 -3.18 16.56
N LEU A 802 -15.21 -2.38 16.70
CA LEU A 802 -14.91 -1.31 15.75
C LEU A 802 -14.56 -1.84 14.35
N PRO A 803 -14.84 -1.09 13.27
CA PRO A 803 -14.25 -1.35 11.96
C PRO A 803 -12.72 -1.27 12.07
N LYS A 804 -12.00 -2.20 11.44
CA LYS A 804 -10.53 -2.23 11.46
C LYS A 804 -9.92 -0.89 11.01
N GLU A 805 -10.48 -0.31 9.94
CA GLU A 805 -10.10 1.02 9.43
C GLU A 805 -10.26 2.16 10.43
N ILE A 806 -11.04 2.02 11.49
CA ILE A 806 -11.22 3.04 12.56
C ILE A 806 -10.36 2.70 13.77
N PHE A 807 -10.29 1.43 14.15
CA PHE A 807 -9.44 0.95 15.24
C PHE A 807 -7.96 1.35 15.01
N GLU A 808 -7.43 1.09 13.81
CA GLU A 808 -6.01 1.35 13.46
C GLU A 808 -5.66 2.84 13.28
N ARG A 809 -6.64 3.76 13.36
CA ARG A 809 -6.44 5.22 13.23
C ARG A 809 -6.28 5.96 14.57
N HIS A 810 -6.34 5.28 15.71
CA HIS A 810 -6.13 5.94 17.01
C HIS A 810 -4.75 6.61 17.07
N GLU A 811 -4.68 7.91 17.38
CA GLU A 811 -3.45 8.71 17.20
C GLU A 811 -2.29 8.28 18.11
N GLU A 812 -2.56 7.59 19.23
CA GLU A 812 -1.52 6.94 20.04
C GLU A 812 -0.65 5.96 19.25
N TYR A 813 -1.17 5.36 18.17
CA TYR A 813 -0.37 4.50 17.27
C TYR A 813 0.76 5.26 16.56
N LEU A 814 0.75 6.59 16.47
CA LEU A 814 1.88 7.36 15.95
C LEU A 814 3.13 7.19 16.83
N TYR A 815 2.95 7.33 18.15
CA TYR A 815 4.00 7.09 19.14
C TYR A 815 4.40 5.62 19.18
N LEU A 816 3.42 4.70 19.23
CA LEU A 816 3.72 3.26 19.33
C LEU A 816 4.46 2.73 18.09
N LYS A 817 4.09 3.17 16.88
CA LYS A 817 4.81 2.81 15.66
C LYS A 817 6.23 3.35 15.66
N LEU A 818 6.43 4.62 16.04
CA LEU A 818 7.77 5.21 16.12
C LEU A 818 8.67 4.51 17.17
N VAL A 819 8.11 4.11 18.32
CA VAL A 819 8.80 3.28 19.32
C VAL A 819 9.18 1.91 18.76
N GLN A 820 8.22 1.21 18.13
CA GLN A 820 8.46 -0.11 17.54
C GLN A 820 9.52 -0.05 16.42
N GLU A 821 9.45 0.98 15.57
CA GLU A 821 10.47 1.26 14.56
C GLU A 821 11.85 1.40 15.22
N ILE A 822 12.06 2.40 16.09
CA ILE A 822 13.37 2.67 16.74
C ILE A 822 13.95 1.42 17.44
N ILE A 823 13.12 0.56 18.03
CA ILE A 823 13.56 -0.70 18.64
C ILE A 823 13.99 -1.76 17.60
N SER A 824 13.45 -1.72 16.39
CA SER A 824 13.66 -2.71 15.32
C SER A 824 14.73 -2.34 14.28
N ASP A 825 14.86 -1.05 13.93
CA ASP A 825 15.75 -0.55 12.87
C ASP A 825 16.60 0.66 13.29
N GLY A 826 16.47 1.13 14.54
CA GLY A 826 17.20 2.27 15.07
C GLY A 826 18.71 2.04 15.12
N THR A 827 19.47 3.09 14.82
CA THR A 827 20.94 3.05 14.86
C THR A 827 21.42 2.99 16.30
N SER A 828 22.22 1.97 16.63
CA SER A 828 22.91 1.89 17.91
C SER A 828 23.91 3.04 18.06
N LYS A 829 23.79 3.80 19.14
CA LYS A 829 24.71 4.89 19.50
C LYS A 829 25.09 4.82 20.97
N ASP A 830 26.33 5.15 21.28
CA ASP A 830 26.73 5.48 22.64
C ASP A 830 26.22 6.89 23.00
N ASP A 831 26.03 7.17 24.29
CA ASP A 831 25.45 8.41 24.79
C ASP A 831 26.25 9.01 25.96
N ARG A 832 25.83 10.20 26.41
CA ARG A 832 26.48 10.90 27.53
C ARG A 832 26.22 10.28 28.90
N THR A 833 25.32 9.30 29.02
CA THR A 833 24.96 8.65 30.29
C THR A 833 25.60 7.27 30.45
N GLY A 834 26.28 6.77 29.42
CA GLY A 834 26.87 5.43 29.39
C GLY A 834 25.86 4.30 29.27
N THR A 835 24.59 4.61 28.99
CA THR A 835 23.50 3.63 28.86
C THR A 835 23.44 3.05 27.45
N GLY A 836 23.74 3.89 26.46
CA GLY A 836 23.56 3.62 25.03
C GLY A 836 22.10 3.67 24.58
N THR A 837 21.90 4.07 23.33
CA THR A 837 20.59 4.25 22.70
C THR A 837 20.47 3.46 21.39
N LEU A 838 19.23 3.20 20.99
CA LEU A 838 18.84 3.00 19.59
C LEU A 838 18.15 4.30 19.14
N SER A 839 18.48 4.86 17.97
CA SER A 839 17.85 6.12 17.52
C SER A 839 17.57 6.23 16.02
N LYS A 840 16.60 7.11 15.69
CA LYS A 840 16.34 7.66 14.36
C LYS A 840 16.56 9.17 14.38
N PHE A 841 16.88 9.73 13.22
CA PHE A 841 17.04 11.18 13.06
C PHE A 841 15.99 11.74 12.09
N GLY A 842 15.26 12.78 12.49
CA GLY A 842 14.28 13.48 11.64
C GLY A 842 12.89 12.83 11.62
N CYS A 843 12.27 12.65 12.78
CA CYS A 843 10.95 12.04 12.93
C CYS A 843 9.84 13.09 13.11
N GLN A 844 8.57 12.74 12.85
CA GLN A 844 7.43 13.64 13.07
C GLN A 844 6.17 12.86 13.52
N MET A 845 5.39 13.45 14.42
CA MET A 845 4.04 13.03 14.80
C MET A 845 3.08 14.24 14.78
N ARG A 846 1.78 14.04 14.56
CA ARG A 846 0.76 15.10 14.52
C ARG A 846 -0.53 14.62 15.18
N TYR A 847 -1.06 15.43 16.09
CA TYR A 847 -2.21 15.12 16.93
C TYR A 847 -3.33 16.15 16.76
N ASN A 848 -4.59 15.70 16.73
CA ASN A 848 -5.78 16.53 16.52
C ASN A 848 -6.40 16.95 17.86
N LEU A 849 -6.36 18.25 18.18
CA LEU A 849 -6.80 18.78 19.47
C LEU A 849 -8.31 19.15 19.52
N ARG A 850 -9.03 19.06 18.38
CA ARG A 850 -10.44 19.53 18.24
C ARG A 850 -11.46 18.73 19.05
N ARG A 851 -11.14 17.49 19.42
CA ARG A 851 -12.07 16.54 20.06
C ARG A 851 -11.45 15.77 21.23
N THR A 852 -10.12 15.62 21.26
CA THR A 852 -9.35 14.79 22.19
C THR A 852 -8.06 15.50 22.60
N PHE A 853 -7.51 15.11 23.75
CA PHE A 853 -6.23 15.59 24.25
C PHE A 853 -5.21 14.44 24.28
N PRO A 854 -4.02 14.57 23.65
CA PRO A 854 -3.11 13.44 23.38
C PRO A 854 -2.27 13.01 24.59
N LEU A 855 -2.93 12.66 25.71
CA LEU A 855 -2.31 11.97 26.84
C LEU A 855 -2.33 10.46 26.59
N LEU A 856 -1.16 9.82 26.53
CA LEU A 856 -1.05 8.39 26.21
C LEU A 856 -1.79 7.52 27.23
N THR A 857 -2.41 6.44 26.75
CA THR A 857 -3.27 5.53 27.53
C THR A 857 -2.63 4.17 27.80
N THR A 858 -1.69 3.73 26.96
CA THR A 858 -0.93 2.48 27.13
C THR A 858 0.08 2.53 28.29
N LYS A 859 0.40 3.73 28.80
CA LYS A 859 1.07 3.96 30.09
C LYS A 859 0.43 5.15 30.81
N LYS A 860 0.39 5.14 32.15
CA LYS A 860 -0.03 6.30 32.96
C LYS A 860 1.01 7.42 32.82
N VAL A 861 0.63 8.56 32.26
CA VAL A 861 1.47 9.77 32.16
C VAL A 861 1.25 10.65 33.40
N PHE A 862 2.31 11.29 33.90
CA PHE A 862 2.26 12.10 35.12
C PHE A 862 1.63 13.49 34.88
N TRP A 863 0.33 13.52 34.63
CA TRP A 863 -0.43 14.74 34.27
C TRP A 863 -0.17 15.94 35.19
N ARG A 864 -0.16 15.75 36.52
CA ARG A 864 0.10 16.85 37.45
C ARG A 864 1.49 17.46 37.25
N GLY A 865 2.50 16.63 36.98
CA GLY A 865 3.84 17.11 36.60
C GLY A 865 3.82 17.94 35.32
N VAL A 866 3.10 17.47 34.28
CA VAL A 866 2.97 18.18 32.99
C VAL A 866 2.39 19.60 33.19
N VAL A 867 1.32 19.71 33.99
CA VAL A 867 0.66 21.00 34.25
C VAL A 867 1.55 21.91 35.10
N GLU A 868 2.11 21.40 36.20
CA GLU A 868 2.90 22.22 37.14
C GLU A 868 4.24 22.66 36.54
N GLU A 869 4.89 21.83 35.71
CA GLU A 869 6.09 22.22 34.94
C GLU A 869 5.75 23.28 33.88
N LEU A 870 4.66 23.12 33.14
CA LEU A 870 4.29 24.09 32.12
C LEU A 870 3.98 25.47 32.73
N LEU A 871 3.29 25.50 33.87
CA LEU A 871 3.04 26.75 34.62
C LEU A 871 4.34 27.35 35.18
N TRP A 872 5.33 26.53 35.55
CA TRP A 872 6.66 26.96 35.97
C TRP A 872 7.52 27.50 34.81
N PHE A 873 7.40 26.93 33.60
CA PHE A 873 7.97 27.53 32.38
C PHE A 873 7.29 28.85 32.02
N ILE A 874 5.95 28.91 32.10
CA ILE A 874 5.18 30.13 31.80
C ILE A 874 5.59 31.27 32.73
N SER A 875 5.71 31.03 34.05
CA SER A 875 6.10 32.06 35.02
C SER A 875 7.55 32.55 34.93
N GLY A 876 8.35 32.05 33.98
CA GLY A 876 9.75 32.43 33.80
C GLY A 876 10.71 31.82 34.83
N SER A 877 10.22 30.97 35.73
CA SER A 877 11.00 30.46 36.86
C SER A 877 12.14 29.53 36.44
N THR A 878 13.19 29.51 37.27
CA THR A 878 14.40 28.68 37.10
C THR A 878 14.81 27.95 38.38
N ASN A 879 14.00 28.10 39.45
CA ASN A 879 14.19 27.46 40.74
C ASN A 879 13.41 26.14 40.81
N ALA A 880 14.11 25.00 40.80
CA ALA A 880 13.50 23.67 40.88
C ALA A 880 12.75 23.41 42.21
N LYS A 881 13.07 24.14 43.30
CA LYS A 881 12.42 23.97 44.61
C LYS A 881 10.93 24.31 44.56
N VAL A 882 10.52 25.23 43.69
CA VAL A 882 9.10 25.57 43.43
C VAL A 882 8.30 24.37 42.90
N LEU A 883 8.96 23.40 42.25
CA LEU A 883 8.36 22.13 41.83
C LEU A 883 8.45 21.08 42.97
N GLN A 884 9.56 21.02 43.71
CA GLN A 884 9.73 20.12 44.86
C GLN A 884 8.74 20.39 46.00
N GLU A 885 8.47 21.66 46.33
CA GLU A 885 7.46 22.10 47.30
C GLU A 885 6.04 21.63 46.94
N LYS A 886 5.79 21.40 45.65
CA LYS A 886 4.54 20.85 45.12
C LYS A 886 4.53 19.32 45.03
N GLY A 887 5.65 18.65 45.30
CA GLY A 887 5.85 17.21 45.14
C GLY A 887 6.18 16.77 43.70
N ILE A 888 6.80 17.64 42.90
CA ILE A 888 7.13 17.42 41.48
C ILE A 888 8.65 17.34 41.31
N HIS A 889 9.18 16.12 41.30
CA HIS A 889 10.63 15.83 41.42
C HIS A 889 11.38 15.63 40.09
N ILE A 890 10.78 16.06 38.97
CA ILE A 890 11.28 15.73 37.62
C ILE A 890 12.58 16.44 37.21
N TRP A 891 12.99 17.46 37.96
CA TRP A 891 14.23 18.22 37.74
C TRP A 891 15.32 17.92 38.77
N ASP A 892 15.04 17.13 39.81
CA ASP A 892 15.89 17.00 41.00
C ASP A 892 17.31 16.50 40.68
N GLY A 893 17.43 15.50 39.80
CA GLY A 893 18.74 15.02 39.35
C GLY A 893 19.57 16.10 38.66
N ASN A 894 18.96 16.91 37.78
CA ASN A 894 19.64 18.00 37.07
C ASN A 894 19.84 19.27 37.91
N ALA A 895 19.15 19.40 39.04
CA ALA A 895 19.27 20.51 39.98
C ALA A 895 20.18 20.21 41.19
N SER A 896 20.56 18.94 41.38
CA SER A 896 21.38 18.45 42.49
C SER A 896 22.80 19.03 42.49
N ARG A 897 23.37 19.19 43.69
CA ARG A 897 24.75 19.67 43.92
C ARG A 897 25.78 18.88 43.10
N ASP A 898 25.74 17.55 43.19
CA ASP A 898 26.66 16.65 42.49
C ASP A 898 26.61 16.82 40.96
N TYR A 899 25.40 16.92 40.38
CA TYR A 899 25.25 17.12 38.94
C TYR A 899 25.74 18.51 38.51
N LEU A 900 25.37 19.58 39.22
CA LEU A 900 25.82 20.95 38.93
C LEU A 900 27.35 21.06 39.01
N ASP A 901 27.99 20.43 40.01
CA ASP A 901 29.46 20.38 40.12
C ASP A 901 30.13 19.57 39.01
N SER A 902 29.48 18.50 38.53
CA SER A 902 29.98 17.65 37.44
C SER A 902 30.05 18.38 36.09
N ILE A 903 29.11 19.32 35.85
CA ILE A 903 29.09 20.17 34.64
C ILE A 903 29.79 21.53 34.83
N GLY A 904 30.33 21.79 36.03
CA GLY A 904 31.17 22.95 36.33
C GLY A 904 30.46 24.19 36.87
N LEU A 905 29.16 24.09 37.19
CA LEU A 905 28.34 25.18 37.75
C LEU A 905 28.42 25.20 39.29
N ARG A 906 29.63 25.42 39.81
CA ARG A 906 29.96 25.24 41.24
C ARG A 906 29.42 26.35 42.13
N GLU A 907 29.28 27.53 41.55
CA GLU A 907 28.78 28.75 42.16
C GLU A 907 27.25 28.86 42.20
N ARG A 908 26.52 27.96 41.52
CA ARG A 908 25.06 27.89 41.57
C ARG A 908 24.57 27.30 42.89
N GLU A 909 23.46 27.80 43.41
CA GLU A 909 22.74 27.12 44.49
C GLU A 909 22.19 25.78 44.00
N GLU A 910 22.13 24.76 44.87
CA GLU A 910 21.34 23.55 44.57
C GLU A 910 19.87 23.95 44.38
N GLY A 911 19.25 23.53 43.28
CA GLY A 911 17.94 24.02 42.82
C GLY A 911 17.99 25.00 41.65
N ASP A 912 19.13 25.69 41.42
CA ASP A 912 19.29 26.69 40.36
C ASP A 912 19.66 26.00 39.03
N LEU A 913 18.70 25.95 38.10
CA LEU A 913 18.88 25.35 36.79
C LEU A 913 19.56 26.29 35.77
N GLY A 914 19.85 27.54 36.15
CA GLY A 914 20.29 28.60 35.25
C GLY A 914 19.19 29.08 34.28
N PRO A 915 19.56 29.85 33.24
CA PRO A 915 18.62 30.50 32.31
C PRO A 915 17.98 29.51 31.30
N VAL A 916 17.26 28.50 31.79
CA VAL A 916 16.58 27.47 30.98
C VAL A 916 15.21 27.92 30.44
N TYR A 917 14.58 27.07 29.63
CA TYR A 917 13.21 27.14 29.10
C TYR A 917 12.40 28.42 29.42
N GLY A 918 11.77 28.50 30.60
CA GLY A 918 10.88 29.59 30.98
C GLY A 918 11.54 30.96 31.02
N PHE A 919 12.76 31.04 31.56
CA PHE A 919 13.55 32.27 31.53
C PHE A 919 13.80 32.74 30.09
N GLN A 920 14.10 31.82 29.16
CA GLN A 920 14.25 32.19 27.75
C GLN A 920 12.90 32.58 27.11
N TRP A 921 11.77 32.04 27.58
CA TRP A 921 10.44 32.43 27.09
C TRP A 921 10.03 33.84 27.52
N ARG A 922 10.31 34.24 28.77
CA ARG A 922 9.88 35.53 29.34
C ARG A 922 10.96 36.62 29.31
N HIS A 923 12.22 36.24 29.28
CA HIS A 923 13.39 37.12 29.48
C HIS A 923 14.51 36.83 28.47
N PHE A 924 14.18 36.55 27.20
CA PHE A 924 15.18 36.14 26.20
C PHE A 924 16.32 37.18 26.08
N GLY A 925 17.57 36.74 26.27
CA GLY A 925 18.74 37.61 26.24
C GLY A 925 18.93 38.54 27.45
N ALA A 926 18.14 38.40 28.52
CA ALA A 926 18.45 39.02 29.81
C ALA A 926 19.72 38.40 30.42
N ARG A 927 20.48 39.19 31.19
CA ARG A 927 21.65 38.69 31.89
C ARG A 927 21.22 37.96 33.17
N TYR A 928 21.30 36.63 33.15
CA TYR A 928 21.10 35.81 34.35
C TYR A 928 22.11 36.13 35.46
N THR A 929 21.67 36.11 36.71
CA THR A 929 22.52 36.06 37.91
C THR A 929 22.28 34.75 38.65
N ASP A 930 21.07 34.56 39.15
CA ASP A 930 20.64 33.50 40.06
C ASP A 930 19.11 33.29 39.94
N MET A 931 18.61 32.21 40.55
CA MET A 931 17.19 31.84 40.52
C MET A 931 16.25 32.67 41.43
N HIS A 932 16.75 33.63 42.20
CA HIS A 932 15.96 34.45 43.14
C HIS A 932 15.77 35.90 42.67
N ALA A 933 16.58 36.37 41.71
CA ALA A 933 16.51 37.72 41.17
C ALA A 933 15.22 38.01 40.38
N ASP A 934 14.76 39.26 40.44
CA ASP A 934 13.62 39.74 39.65
C ASP A 934 14.06 40.15 38.23
N TYR A 935 13.56 39.39 37.23
CA TYR A 935 13.81 39.62 35.81
C TYR A 935 12.66 40.36 35.11
N THR A 936 11.66 40.88 35.84
CA THR A 936 10.53 41.63 35.29
C THR A 936 11.00 42.79 34.40
N GLY A 937 10.55 42.79 33.14
CA GLY A 937 10.95 43.80 32.14
C GLY A 937 12.37 43.67 31.61
N GLN A 938 13.13 42.64 32.00
CA GLN A 938 14.45 42.33 31.44
C GLN A 938 14.34 41.36 30.26
N GLY A 939 15.19 41.55 29.23
CA GLY A 939 15.20 40.71 28.03
C GLY A 939 14.01 40.96 27.10
N PHE A 940 13.56 39.90 26.41
CA PHE A 940 12.39 39.94 25.53
C PHE A 940 11.41 38.82 25.88
N ASP A 941 10.16 39.19 26.17
CA ASP A 941 9.06 38.25 26.45
C ASP A 941 8.46 37.72 25.15
N GLN A 942 8.95 36.56 24.72
CA GLN A 942 8.48 35.86 23.53
C GLN A 942 7.07 35.29 23.72
N LEU A 943 6.66 34.94 24.94
CA LEU A 943 5.34 34.35 25.20
C LEU A 943 4.24 35.40 25.01
N LEU A 944 4.43 36.59 25.58
CA LEU A 944 3.50 37.71 25.39
C LEU A 944 3.54 38.26 23.96
N ASP A 945 4.69 38.29 23.28
CA ASP A 945 4.76 38.64 21.85
C ASP A 945 4.02 37.62 20.97
N VAL A 946 4.14 36.32 21.25
CA VAL A 946 3.37 35.25 20.57
C VAL A 946 1.86 35.45 20.76
N ILE A 947 1.40 35.66 21.99
CA ILE A 947 -0.03 35.89 22.30
C ILE A 947 -0.52 37.18 21.63
N ASN A 948 0.27 38.27 21.67
CA ASN A 948 -0.03 39.53 21.01
C ASN A 948 -0.16 39.37 19.49
N LYS A 949 0.76 38.64 18.84
CA LYS A 949 0.68 38.34 17.40
C LYS A 949 -0.54 37.50 17.05
N ILE A 950 -0.86 36.47 17.84
CA ILE A 950 -2.05 35.63 17.61
C ILE A 950 -3.34 36.48 17.69
N LYS A 951 -3.42 37.41 18.64
CA LYS A 951 -4.58 38.32 18.78
C LYS A 951 -4.67 39.39 17.70
N ASN A 952 -3.53 40.01 17.33
CA ASN A 952 -3.52 41.27 16.57
C ASN A 952 -2.93 41.16 15.14
N ASN A 953 -2.25 40.06 14.81
CA ASN A 953 -1.68 39.79 13.48
C ASN A 953 -1.60 38.25 13.19
N PRO A 954 -2.73 37.52 13.20
CA PRO A 954 -2.74 36.05 13.17
C PRO A 954 -2.10 35.41 11.93
N ASP A 955 -2.07 36.13 10.80
CA ASP A 955 -1.43 35.69 9.55
C ASP A 955 0.12 35.83 9.56
N ASP A 956 0.74 36.34 10.64
CA ASP A 956 2.20 36.44 10.71
C ASP A 956 2.84 35.04 10.72
N ARG A 957 3.92 34.92 9.96
CA ARG A 957 4.71 33.68 9.84
C ARG A 957 5.86 33.63 10.85
N ARG A 958 5.90 34.61 11.77
CA ARG A 958 6.95 34.86 12.79
C ARG A 958 6.41 34.73 14.22
N ILE A 959 5.35 33.93 14.42
CA ILE A 959 4.81 33.57 15.72
C ILE A 959 5.63 32.39 16.24
N VAL A 960 6.78 32.67 16.86
CA VAL A 960 7.79 31.68 17.25
C VAL A 960 8.23 31.93 18.68
N LEU A 961 8.37 30.86 19.44
CA LEU A 961 8.83 30.82 20.83
C LEU A 961 10.08 29.94 20.91
N SER A 962 11.24 30.47 21.34
CA SER A 962 12.50 29.72 21.41
C SER A 962 13.12 29.70 22.80
N ALA A 963 13.53 28.52 23.25
CA ALA A 963 14.40 28.36 24.41
C ALA A 963 15.90 28.34 24.03
N TRP A 964 16.24 28.30 22.74
CA TRP A 964 17.61 28.05 22.30
C TRP A 964 18.43 29.34 22.11
N ASN A 965 19.05 29.81 23.19
CA ASN A 965 20.00 30.92 23.19
C ASN A 965 21.46 30.41 23.24
N PRO A 966 22.24 30.47 22.14
CA PRO A 966 23.63 29.98 22.09
C PRO A 966 24.59 30.62 23.10
N SER A 967 24.33 31.86 23.53
CA SER A 967 25.15 32.57 24.53
C SER A 967 25.03 31.94 25.92
N ASP A 968 23.83 31.46 26.25
CA ASP A 968 23.46 31.04 27.60
C ASP A 968 23.60 29.52 27.79
N LEU A 969 23.86 28.75 26.73
CA LEU A 969 23.95 27.27 26.78
C LEU A 969 24.95 26.73 27.81
N LYS A 970 25.99 27.52 28.16
CA LYS A 970 26.99 27.17 29.19
C LYS A 970 26.57 27.51 30.62
N LEU A 971 25.50 28.29 30.78
CA LEU A 971 24.94 28.71 32.06
C LEU A 971 23.82 27.78 32.52
N MET A 972 23.16 27.07 31.59
CA MET A 972 22.06 26.15 31.81
C MET A 972 22.53 24.81 32.37
N ALA A 973 21.83 24.27 33.37
CA ALA A 973 22.09 22.92 33.89
C ALA A 973 21.80 21.81 32.86
N LEU A 974 20.85 22.03 31.95
CA LEU A 974 20.60 21.17 30.80
C LEU A 974 20.17 22.00 29.58
N PRO A 975 20.90 21.95 28.45
CA PRO A 975 20.51 22.65 27.22
C PRO A 975 19.11 22.22 26.73
N PRO A 976 18.21 23.14 26.34
CA PRO A 976 16.82 22.83 26.01
C PRO A 976 16.63 21.68 25.03
N CYS A 977 15.81 20.69 25.41
CA CYS A 977 15.48 19.54 24.57
C CYS A 977 14.45 19.92 23.50
N HIS A 978 13.29 20.45 23.92
CA HIS A 978 12.36 21.17 23.05
C HIS A 978 12.89 22.60 22.85
N MET A 979 13.47 22.85 21.68
CA MET A 979 14.25 24.06 21.39
C MET A 979 13.39 25.26 21.04
N PHE A 980 12.35 25.05 20.23
CA PHE A 980 11.45 26.09 19.79
C PHE A 980 10.09 25.51 19.36
N ALA A 981 9.08 26.36 19.37
CA ALA A 981 7.79 26.10 18.74
C ALA A 981 7.40 27.25 17.80
N GLN A 982 6.73 26.92 16.72
CA GLN A 982 6.08 27.86 15.81
C GLN A 982 4.57 27.66 15.89
N PHE A 983 3.83 28.75 16.05
CA PHE A 983 2.37 28.74 16.03
C PHE A 983 1.84 29.18 14.67
N TYR A 984 0.62 28.73 14.35
CA TYR A 984 -0.06 29.02 13.09
C TYR A 984 -1.56 29.15 13.33
N VAL A 985 -2.15 30.26 12.91
CA VAL A 985 -3.60 30.49 12.97
C VAL A 985 -4.19 30.24 11.59
N ALA A 986 -5.27 29.47 11.50
CA ALA A 986 -6.04 29.32 10.28
C ALA A 986 -7.50 28.94 10.59
N ASN A 987 -8.46 29.49 9.84
CA ASN A 987 -9.88 29.14 9.93
C ASN A 987 -10.48 29.21 11.36
N GLY A 988 -9.99 30.13 12.21
CA GLY A 988 -10.39 30.28 13.61
C GLY A 988 -9.70 29.32 14.60
N GLU A 989 -8.74 28.52 14.14
CA GLU A 989 -8.01 27.54 14.94
C GLU A 989 -6.54 27.92 15.15
N LEU A 990 -6.00 27.63 16.33
CA LEU A 990 -4.56 27.71 16.61
C LEU A 990 -3.92 26.33 16.55
N SER A 991 -2.85 26.19 15.75
CA SER A 991 -1.98 25.01 15.71
C SER A 991 -0.56 25.36 16.15
N CYS A 992 0.19 24.34 16.60
CA CYS A 992 1.57 24.47 17.09
C CYS A 992 2.47 23.38 16.49
N GLN A 993 3.64 23.76 16.00
CA GLN A 993 4.71 22.85 15.60
C GLN A 993 5.93 23.06 16.51
N MET A 994 6.27 22.07 17.32
CA MET A 994 7.42 22.08 18.22
C MET A 994 8.58 21.25 17.66
N TYR A 995 9.81 21.76 17.75
CA TYR A 995 11.03 21.04 17.39
C TYR A 995 11.84 20.63 18.62
N GLN A 996 12.06 19.32 18.77
CA GLN A 996 12.83 18.71 19.86
C GLN A 996 14.11 18.06 19.32
N ARG A 997 15.29 18.62 19.63
CA ARG A 997 16.58 18.07 19.15
C ARG A 997 16.89 16.66 19.65
N SER A 998 16.34 16.29 20.80
CA SER A 998 16.74 15.14 21.61
C SER A 998 15.52 14.65 22.38
N ALA A 999 15.03 13.47 22.04
CA ALA A 999 13.75 12.98 22.48
C ALA A 999 13.85 11.51 22.95
N ASP A 1000 13.92 11.31 24.27
CA ASP A 1000 13.75 9.97 24.84
C ASP A 1000 12.29 9.56 24.69
N MET A 1001 12.07 8.54 23.87
CA MET A 1001 10.76 7.94 23.64
C MET A 1001 10.23 7.24 24.89
N GLY A 1002 11.10 6.78 25.79
CA GLY A 1002 10.73 6.02 26.99
C GLY A 1002 9.96 6.85 28.02
N LEU A 1003 10.51 7.99 28.43
CA LEU A 1003 9.98 8.85 29.49
C LEU A 1003 9.54 10.21 28.94
N GLY A 1004 10.43 10.93 28.26
CA GLY A 1004 10.27 12.34 27.91
C GLY A 1004 9.17 12.63 26.88
N VAL A 1005 9.16 11.95 25.73
CA VAL A 1005 8.24 12.26 24.62
C VAL A 1005 6.75 12.26 25.02
N PRO A 1006 6.23 11.24 25.76
CA PRO A 1006 4.85 11.27 26.26
C PRO A 1006 4.50 12.44 27.18
N PHE A 1007 5.50 13.01 27.87
CA PHE A 1007 5.37 14.22 28.69
C PHE A 1007 5.39 15.48 27.80
N ASN A 1008 6.32 15.55 26.84
CA ASN A 1008 6.47 16.68 25.92
C ASN A 1008 5.25 16.83 24.97
N ILE A 1009 4.64 15.72 24.53
CA ILE A 1009 3.40 15.73 23.74
C ILE A 1009 2.27 16.41 24.54
N ALA A 1010 2.05 15.98 25.78
CA ALA A 1010 1.01 16.55 26.63
C ALA A 1010 1.31 18.03 26.99
N SER A 1011 2.57 18.37 27.28
CA SER A 1011 2.98 19.73 27.63
C SER A 1011 2.73 20.74 26.50
N TYR A 1012 3.17 20.44 25.26
CA TYR A 1012 2.95 21.36 24.14
C TYR A 1012 1.52 21.32 23.58
N ALA A 1013 0.81 20.20 23.68
CA ALA A 1013 -0.64 20.19 23.42
C ALA A 1013 -1.38 21.09 24.41
N LEU A 1014 -1.05 21.04 25.71
CA LEU A 1014 -1.64 21.90 26.73
C LEU A 1014 -1.31 23.38 26.48
N LEU A 1015 -0.05 23.72 26.20
CA LEU A 1015 0.36 25.08 25.85
C LEU A 1015 -0.42 25.63 24.64
N THR A 1016 -0.65 24.78 23.63
CA THR A 1016 -1.44 25.15 22.45
C THR A 1016 -2.89 25.44 22.83
N CYS A 1017 -3.52 24.58 23.63
CA CYS A 1017 -4.89 24.82 24.12
C CYS A 1017 -4.99 26.06 25.03
N MET A 1018 -4.01 26.31 25.89
CA MET A 1018 -3.96 27.49 26.77
C MET A 1018 -3.85 28.79 25.95
N ILE A 1019 -2.91 28.86 25.00
CA ILE A 1019 -2.73 30.04 24.15
C ILE A 1019 -3.97 30.25 23.26
N ALA A 1020 -4.55 29.18 22.71
CA ALA A 1020 -5.81 29.27 21.96
C ALA A 1020 -6.95 29.83 22.83
N HIS A 1021 -7.09 29.33 24.07
CA HIS A 1021 -8.12 29.75 25.01
C HIS A 1021 -8.03 31.25 25.35
N VAL A 1022 -6.84 31.75 25.70
CA VAL A 1022 -6.68 33.18 26.04
C VAL A 1022 -6.72 34.10 24.81
N CYS A 1023 -6.71 33.54 23.60
CA CYS A 1023 -6.91 34.25 22.33
C CYS A 1023 -8.31 34.05 21.72
N ASP A 1024 -9.22 33.38 22.43
CA ASP A 1024 -10.58 33.04 21.98
C ASP A 1024 -10.62 32.30 20.61
N LEU A 1025 -9.60 31.44 20.36
CA LEU A 1025 -9.49 30.57 19.19
C LEU A 1025 -9.86 29.11 19.52
N ALA A 1026 -10.30 28.37 18.51
CA ALA A 1026 -10.49 26.93 18.60
C ALA A 1026 -9.14 26.18 18.59
N TYR A 1027 -9.13 24.95 19.12
CA TYR A 1027 -7.92 24.12 19.14
C TYR A 1027 -7.72 23.45 17.77
N GLY A 1028 -6.55 23.66 17.16
CA GLY A 1028 -6.16 23.03 15.90
C GLY A 1028 -5.36 21.74 16.12
N ASP A 1029 -4.10 21.75 15.69
CA ASP A 1029 -3.21 20.58 15.74
C ASP A 1029 -1.96 20.84 16.59
N PHE A 1030 -1.42 19.78 17.20
CA PHE A 1030 -0.06 19.76 17.71
C PHE A 1030 0.83 18.87 16.83
N ILE A 1031 1.91 19.43 16.28
CA ILE A 1031 2.91 18.75 15.47
C ILE A 1031 4.22 18.65 16.28
N HIS A 1032 4.67 17.42 16.54
CA HIS A 1032 5.92 17.13 17.22
C HIS A 1032 6.97 16.74 16.19
N VAL A 1033 7.93 17.63 15.92
CA VAL A 1033 9.09 17.37 15.05
C VAL A 1033 10.28 17.01 15.94
N ILE A 1034 10.98 15.93 15.61
CA ILE A 1034 12.05 15.40 16.44
C ILE A 1034 13.35 15.28 15.61
N GLY A 1035 14.44 15.79 16.16
CA GLY A 1035 15.80 15.52 15.74
C GLY A 1035 16.17 14.08 16.08
N ASP A 1036 16.92 13.87 17.17
CA ASP A 1036 17.38 12.55 17.63
C ASP A 1036 16.30 11.84 18.48
N ALA A 1037 15.45 11.05 17.83
CA ALA A 1037 14.40 10.23 18.46
C ALA A 1037 15.01 8.92 18.94
N HIS A 1038 15.12 8.71 20.26
CA HIS A 1038 15.89 7.61 20.83
C HIS A 1038 15.15 6.81 21.89
N VAL A 1039 15.53 5.54 21.98
CA VAL A 1039 15.17 4.61 23.06
C VAL A 1039 16.47 4.21 23.76
N TYR A 1040 16.61 4.54 25.04
CA TYR A 1040 17.69 3.98 25.86
C TYR A 1040 17.61 2.45 25.92
N ARG A 1041 18.76 1.77 25.91
CA ARG A 1041 18.83 0.30 25.92
C ARG A 1041 18.08 -0.34 27.10
N THR A 1042 18.06 0.33 28.24
CA THR A 1042 17.28 0.00 29.44
C THR A 1042 15.75 0.09 29.25
N HIS A 1043 15.28 1.00 28.40
CA HIS A 1043 13.86 1.20 28.09
C HIS A 1043 13.29 0.21 27.06
N VAL A 1044 14.13 -0.50 26.30
CA VAL A 1044 13.67 -1.41 25.22
C VAL A 1044 12.65 -2.43 25.71
N ARG A 1045 12.91 -3.13 26.82
CA ARG A 1045 11.98 -4.13 27.36
C ARG A 1045 10.69 -3.50 27.92
N PRO A 1046 10.72 -2.47 28.80
CA PRO A 1046 9.50 -1.78 29.23
C PRO A 1046 8.64 -1.24 28.07
N LEU A 1047 9.28 -0.80 26.97
CA LEU A 1047 8.57 -0.35 25.77
C LEU A 1047 7.99 -1.52 24.96
N GLN A 1048 8.68 -2.65 24.85
CA GLN A 1048 8.10 -3.89 24.29
C GLN A 1048 6.87 -4.35 25.10
N GLU A 1049 6.89 -4.21 26.43
CA GLU A 1049 5.75 -4.46 27.33
C GLU A 1049 4.64 -3.39 27.19
N GLN A 1050 4.96 -2.14 26.81
CA GLN A 1050 3.97 -1.12 26.43
C GLN A 1050 3.31 -1.44 25.07
N LEU A 1051 4.08 -1.92 24.09
CA LEU A 1051 3.62 -2.24 22.73
C LEU A 1051 2.61 -3.41 22.67
N GLN A 1052 2.52 -4.25 23.71
CA GLN A 1052 1.49 -5.29 23.82
C GLN A 1052 0.13 -4.77 24.29
N LYS A 1053 0.02 -3.48 24.64
CA LYS A 1053 -1.22 -2.88 25.16
C LYS A 1053 -1.96 -2.14 24.05
N LEU A 1054 -3.26 -2.34 23.98
CA LEU A 1054 -4.11 -1.59 23.05
C LEU A 1054 -4.38 -0.17 23.60
N PRO A 1055 -4.36 0.87 22.75
CA PRO A 1055 -4.85 2.18 23.13
C PRO A 1055 -6.31 2.15 23.58
N LYS A 1056 -6.65 3.11 24.43
CA LYS A 1056 -8.00 3.44 24.89
C LYS A 1056 -8.29 4.88 24.44
N PRO A 1057 -9.56 5.32 24.37
CA PRO A 1057 -9.89 6.69 23.99
C PRO A 1057 -9.05 7.72 24.75
N PHE A 1058 -8.45 8.67 24.03
CA PHE A 1058 -7.79 9.81 24.64
C PHE A 1058 -8.76 10.63 25.50
N PRO A 1059 -8.30 11.21 26.62
CA PRO A 1059 -9.13 12.08 27.45
C PRO A 1059 -9.58 13.33 26.68
N VAL A 1060 -10.62 14.00 27.19
CA VAL A 1060 -10.98 15.34 26.72
C VAL A 1060 -10.55 16.36 27.77
N LEU A 1061 -9.74 17.34 27.36
CA LEU A 1061 -9.32 18.47 28.19
C LEU A 1061 -10.44 19.52 28.29
N LYS A 1062 -10.77 19.92 29.52
CA LYS A 1062 -11.48 21.15 29.83
C LYS A 1062 -10.49 22.15 30.42
N ILE A 1063 -10.71 23.43 30.12
CA ILE A 1063 -10.01 24.58 30.71
C ILE A 1063 -11.07 25.46 31.37
N ASN A 1064 -10.77 26.02 32.55
CA ASN A 1064 -11.64 26.98 33.24
C ASN A 1064 -11.95 28.21 32.33
N PRO A 1065 -13.22 28.45 31.96
CA PRO A 1065 -13.57 29.48 30.96
C PRO A 1065 -13.34 30.93 31.41
N GLU A 1066 -13.18 31.16 32.72
CA GLU A 1066 -12.93 32.48 33.30
C GLU A 1066 -11.46 32.95 33.12
N LYS A 1067 -10.55 32.05 32.71
CA LYS A 1067 -9.10 32.33 32.65
C LYS A 1067 -8.68 32.92 31.31
N LYS A 1068 -8.81 34.25 31.19
CA LYS A 1068 -8.51 35.04 29.98
C LYS A 1068 -7.09 35.58 29.87
N ASP A 1069 -6.22 35.24 30.82
CA ASP A 1069 -4.80 35.60 30.81
C ASP A 1069 -3.90 34.37 31.07
N ILE A 1070 -2.73 34.34 30.43
CA ILE A 1070 -1.82 33.18 30.44
C ILE A 1070 -1.13 32.99 31.80
N ASP A 1071 -0.88 34.08 32.53
CA ASP A 1071 -0.23 34.07 33.85
C ASP A 1071 -1.25 33.85 34.99
N SER A 1072 -2.55 33.85 34.67
CA SER A 1072 -3.64 33.62 35.64
C SER A 1072 -3.95 32.15 35.94
N PHE A 1073 -3.39 31.21 35.18
CA PHE A 1073 -3.69 29.77 35.30
C PHE A 1073 -3.05 29.11 36.53
N VAL A 1074 -3.78 28.20 37.17
CA VAL A 1074 -3.32 27.29 38.22
C VAL A 1074 -3.68 25.85 37.88
N ALA A 1075 -3.03 24.87 38.50
CA ALA A 1075 -3.23 23.46 38.15
C ALA A 1075 -4.68 22.95 38.31
N ALA A 1076 -5.50 23.62 39.13
CA ALA A 1076 -6.93 23.32 39.30
C ALA A 1076 -7.83 23.78 38.14
N ASP A 1077 -7.34 24.60 37.21
CA ASP A 1077 -8.11 25.08 36.04
C ASP A 1077 -8.20 24.02 34.91
N PHE A 1078 -7.54 22.87 35.06
CA PHE A 1078 -7.38 21.87 34.00
C PHE A 1078 -7.96 20.50 34.40
N GLU A 1079 -9.15 20.17 33.87
CA GLU A 1079 -9.82 18.89 34.10
C GLU A 1079 -9.67 17.98 32.87
N LEU A 1080 -9.13 16.77 33.08
CA LEU A 1080 -9.17 15.71 32.06
C LEU A 1080 -10.36 14.79 32.32
N THR A 1081 -11.34 14.80 31.43
CA THR A 1081 -12.46 13.84 31.49
C THR A 1081 -12.03 12.49 30.92
N VAL A 1082 -12.09 11.47 31.77
CA VAL A 1082 -11.79 10.07 31.50
C VAL A 1082 -12.92 9.20 32.05
N PRO A 1083 -13.14 7.98 31.52
CA PRO A 1083 -14.11 7.05 32.09
C PRO A 1083 -13.70 6.61 33.49
N SER A 1084 -14.70 6.39 34.35
CA SER A 1084 -14.56 5.94 35.74
C SER A 1084 -13.92 4.56 35.93
N THR A 1085 -13.48 3.92 34.85
CA THR A 1085 -12.84 2.59 34.80
C THR A 1085 -11.35 2.63 34.46
N THR A 1086 -10.76 3.81 34.17
CA THR A 1086 -9.36 3.92 33.69
C THR A 1086 -8.46 4.84 34.51
N TYR A 1087 -9.01 5.69 35.37
CA TYR A 1087 -8.22 6.61 36.19
C TYR A 1087 -8.84 6.82 37.57
N SER A 1088 -8.50 5.95 38.53
CA SER A 1088 -8.76 6.22 39.95
C SER A 1088 -7.76 7.29 40.43
N PRO A 1089 -8.22 8.43 40.98
CA PRO A 1089 -7.33 9.40 41.62
C PRO A 1089 -6.55 8.76 42.79
N ASN A 1090 -7.21 7.83 43.49
CA ASN A 1090 -6.74 7.24 44.74
C ASN A 1090 -6.04 5.87 44.60
N LEU A 1091 -5.60 5.49 43.38
CA LEU A 1091 -4.63 4.40 43.23
C LEU A 1091 -3.24 4.96 42.90
N GLU A 1092 -2.48 5.20 43.96
CA GLU A 1092 -1.03 5.13 43.93
C GLU A 1092 -0.59 3.67 43.73
N VAL A 1093 -0.67 3.19 42.49
CA VAL A 1093 0.34 2.23 42.06
C VAL A 1093 1.65 3.00 42.05
N ARG A 1094 2.43 2.90 43.14
CA ARG A 1094 3.79 3.41 43.19
C ARG A 1094 4.52 2.91 41.93
N ALA A 1095 5.08 3.83 41.15
CA ALA A 1095 6.16 3.42 40.27
C ALA A 1095 7.24 2.78 41.16
N PRO A 1096 7.87 1.67 40.75
CA PRO A 1096 9.08 1.21 41.41
C PRO A 1096 10.06 2.39 41.46
N GLU A 1097 10.69 2.63 42.61
CA GLU A 1097 11.52 3.84 42.84
C GLU A 1097 12.59 4.02 41.74
N ALA A 1098 13.07 2.90 41.20
CA ALA A 1098 13.89 2.77 39.99
C ALA A 1098 13.43 3.59 38.75
N LEU A 1099 12.14 3.90 38.57
CA LEU A 1099 11.65 4.69 37.42
C LEU A 1099 11.70 6.21 37.68
N VAL A 1100 11.76 6.64 38.94
CA VAL A 1100 12.02 8.05 39.31
C VAL A 1100 13.53 8.27 39.37
N ASP A 1101 14.28 7.32 39.94
CA ASP A 1101 15.74 7.24 39.88
C ASP A 1101 16.32 7.32 38.46
N MET A 1102 15.56 6.87 37.44
CA MET A 1102 15.93 6.93 36.02
C MET A 1102 15.54 8.22 35.29
N ILE A 1103 14.79 9.13 35.93
CA ILE A 1103 14.67 10.52 35.45
C ILE A 1103 15.88 11.34 35.91
N CYS A 1104 16.50 10.93 37.01
CA CYS A 1104 17.57 11.66 37.70
C CYS A 1104 18.99 11.12 37.47
N LYS A 1105 19.21 10.28 36.44
CA LYS A 1105 20.52 9.70 36.04
C LYS A 1105 20.72 9.79 34.52
#